data_AF-A0A7D8YIU8-F1
#
_entry.id   AF-A0A7D8YIU8-F1
#
_cell.length_a   1.000
_cell.length_b   1.000
_cell.length_c   1.000
_cell.angle_alpha   90.00
_cell.angle_beta   90.00
_cell.angle_gamma   90.00
#
_symmetry.space_group_name_H-M   'P 1'
#
loop_
_entity.id
_entity.type
_entity.pdbx_description
1 polymer ?
#
loop_
_entity_poly.entity_id
_entity_poly.type
_entity_poly.pdbx_seq_one_letter_code
_entity_poly.pdbx_strand_id
1 'polypeptide(L)'
;MNLEFNFGRLRSTVGSKSRADGLPFRIALVGDFSGRALTGTVGSSDELAKRKPLRVDVDNLDDVIERLGIKIPLPLDGGAEAQTVELEIGSLDDFHPDELYDKLELFEELASLRDRLRNDRTFKSAAAEVRGWADDGEATRRPRRRKRPSRATRMPGGKLSDFGKLVGAPASTSHDAFEVDEWIKDWVTPYVSREADPDQERLIAAVDESLSAAMRSVLQQSEFQSLESIWRGVDLLVRRLETSRSLQIILYDISAEELAADLSGDDDLEATGLHRLLVEQPALDASQGPLAAILGYYAFEETRPHAELLGRMAKIAAAANAPFVASIDKSCLDKKRDDDLPPDVIEAWSSLRGLPESKYLGLTVPQFLLRLPYGKKSDPIDQFAFEEFTPQTGVSGMLWGNGVLLVGLALGQAFSRQGMAKMRIGSVLSFDEMPYHFWTDQDGDQIALPCTDRLLSHKLAETVRGWGYMPVLSLKGQTVVRLGGVNSLAGVELAGCWPESTTVAEPIQPTAASRATSSSKPVDDLRHDSDDDDDPYGASSFGESDDDDSDPFSFSSDEGSDDDSSSDSGDLDSLLSSSGDSDDDSGADDLDLDSLLGSLSSDDDSADSGGEDAPDLDSDDDDSDGMDPELAALLADL
;
A
#
# COMPACT_ATOMS: atom_id res chain seq x y z
N MET A 1 18.12 30.72 8.79
CA MET A 1 18.43 30.66 7.35
C MET A 1 17.13 30.30 6.67
N ASN A 2 16.57 31.14 5.78
CA ASN A 2 15.42 30.72 4.97
C ASN A 2 15.91 29.64 4.01
N LEU A 3 15.37 28.43 4.10
CA LEU A 3 15.66 27.38 3.13
C LEU A 3 14.92 27.73 1.84
N GLU A 4 15.66 28.10 0.79
CA GLU A 4 15.10 28.36 -0.52
C GLU A 4 14.88 27.02 -1.25
N PHE A 5 13.61 26.65 -1.47
CA PHE A 5 13.24 25.43 -2.20
C PHE A 5 13.16 25.70 -3.71
N ASN A 6 13.84 24.88 -4.50
CA ASN A 6 13.88 25.03 -5.95
C ASN A 6 12.91 24.07 -6.66
N PHE A 7 11.71 24.56 -6.90
CA PHE A 7 10.68 23.85 -7.67
C PHE A 7 10.76 24.09 -9.19
N GLY A 8 11.91 24.52 -9.72
CA GLY A 8 12.08 24.85 -11.14
C GLY A 8 11.28 26.07 -11.60
N ARG A 9 11.35 26.40 -12.89
CA ARG A 9 10.68 27.53 -13.53
C ARG A 9 10.03 27.09 -14.84
N LEU A 10 8.87 27.65 -15.14
CA LEU A 10 8.16 27.55 -16.41
C LEU A 10 7.90 28.98 -16.90
N ARG A 11 8.33 29.30 -18.12
CA ARG A 11 8.24 30.67 -18.66
C ARG A 11 6.89 30.92 -19.29
N SER A 12 6.30 29.88 -19.86
CA SER A 12 4.96 29.86 -20.41
C SER A 12 4.03 29.14 -19.44
N THR A 13 3.08 29.88 -18.87
CA THR A 13 1.80 29.26 -18.55
C THR A 13 1.09 29.17 -19.87
N VAL A 14 0.99 27.96 -20.46
CA VAL A 14 0.03 27.76 -21.54
C VAL A 14 -1.32 28.08 -20.92
N GLY A 15 -1.81 29.30 -21.16
CA GLY A 15 -3.03 29.78 -20.54
C GLY A 15 -4.14 28.77 -20.79
N SER A 16 -4.95 28.51 -19.75
CA SER A 16 -6.11 27.62 -19.75
C SER A 16 -6.91 27.75 -21.06
N LYS A 17 -6.51 27.00 -22.08
CA LYS A 17 -7.30 26.84 -23.28
C LYS A 17 -8.27 25.75 -22.92
N SER A 18 -9.53 26.15 -22.77
CA SER A 18 -10.67 25.23 -22.75
C SER A 18 -10.42 24.16 -23.82
N ARG A 19 -10.37 22.89 -23.37
CA ARG A 19 -10.22 21.73 -24.24
C ARG A 19 -11.29 21.83 -25.32
N ALA A 20 -10.90 21.74 -26.60
CA ALA A 20 -11.86 21.80 -27.69
C ALA A 20 -12.88 20.66 -27.58
N ASP A 21 -14.15 20.97 -27.83
CA ASP A 21 -15.23 19.98 -27.78
C ASP A 21 -14.96 18.82 -28.76
N GLY A 22 -15.20 17.60 -28.29
CA GLY A 22 -15.07 16.37 -29.09
C GLY A 22 -13.70 15.69 -29.05
N LEU A 23 -12.70 16.27 -28.37
CA LEU A 23 -11.40 15.61 -28.18
C LEU A 23 -11.48 14.49 -27.12
N PRO A 24 -10.75 13.37 -27.28
CA PRO A 24 -10.84 12.20 -26.39
C PRO A 24 -10.34 12.46 -24.97
N PHE A 25 -11.05 12.03 -23.94
CA PHE A 25 -10.57 12.01 -22.56
C PHE A 25 -9.41 11.02 -22.40
N ARG A 26 -8.18 11.54 -22.42
CA ARG A 26 -6.94 10.76 -22.38
C ARG A 26 -6.39 10.71 -20.95
N ILE A 27 -6.44 9.54 -20.34
CA ILE A 27 -5.79 9.27 -19.05
C ILE A 27 -4.39 8.74 -19.35
N ALA A 28 -3.36 9.51 -18.97
CA ALA A 28 -1.98 9.03 -19.04
C ALA A 28 -1.65 8.26 -17.76
N LEU A 29 -1.16 7.03 -17.89
CA LEU A 29 -0.55 6.27 -16.80
C LEU A 29 0.96 6.24 -17.03
N VAL A 30 1.72 6.82 -16.10
CA VAL A 30 3.16 6.95 -16.17
C VAL A 30 3.78 6.01 -15.14
N GLY A 31 4.66 5.12 -15.57
CA GLY A 31 5.25 4.10 -14.69
C GLY A 31 6.25 3.21 -15.44
N ASP A 32 6.90 2.31 -14.69
CA ASP A 32 7.90 1.41 -15.25
C ASP A 32 7.26 0.12 -15.78
N PHE A 33 6.70 0.17 -16.98
CA PHE A 33 6.00 -0.97 -17.58
C PHE A 33 6.96 -2.01 -18.15
N SER A 34 8.17 -1.61 -18.55
CA SER A 34 9.18 -2.50 -19.13
C SER A 34 10.23 -3.00 -18.14
N GLY A 35 10.20 -2.56 -16.87
CA GLY A 35 11.18 -2.95 -15.87
C GLY A 35 12.55 -2.30 -16.07
N ARG A 36 12.60 -1.07 -16.58
CA ARG A 36 13.84 -0.29 -16.78
C ARG A 36 14.63 -0.11 -15.49
N ALA A 37 13.93 0.10 -14.36
CA ALA A 37 14.59 0.21 -13.06
C ALA A 37 15.32 -1.09 -12.69
N LEU A 38 14.79 -2.25 -13.10
CA LEU A 38 15.42 -3.56 -12.87
C LEU A 38 16.70 -3.73 -13.68
N THR A 39 16.72 -3.21 -14.91
CA THR A 39 17.90 -3.26 -15.80
C THR A 39 18.89 -2.12 -15.54
N GLY A 40 18.58 -1.18 -14.65
CA GLY A 40 19.39 0.01 -14.38
C GLY A 40 19.46 0.97 -15.57
N THR A 41 18.53 0.87 -16.52
CA THR A 41 18.50 1.71 -17.71
C THR A 41 17.88 3.06 -17.36
N VAL A 42 18.64 4.14 -17.47
CA VAL A 42 18.15 5.51 -17.30
C VAL A 42 18.38 6.29 -18.59
N GLY A 43 17.29 6.59 -19.30
CA GLY A 43 17.33 7.37 -20.54
C GLY A 43 17.60 8.86 -20.30
N SER A 44 18.19 9.51 -21.29
CA SER A 44 18.33 10.97 -21.33
C SER A 44 17.00 11.68 -21.58
N SER A 45 16.92 12.98 -21.27
CA SER A 45 15.74 13.83 -21.55
C SER A 45 15.27 13.77 -23.01
N ASP A 46 16.22 13.69 -23.95
CA ASP A 46 15.91 13.59 -25.39
C ASP A 46 15.40 12.21 -25.81
N GLU A 47 15.85 11.15 -25.13
CA GLU A 47 15.31 9.81 -25.35
C GLU A 47 13.91 9.69 -24.77
N LEU A 48 13.69 10.22 -23.55
CA LEU A 48 12.37 10.31 -22.92
C LEU A 48 11.38 11.03 -23.83
N ALA A 49 11.74 12.21 -24.35
CA ALA A 49 10.89 12.97 -25.25
C ALA A 49 10.56 12.23 -26.57
N LYS A 50 11.39 11.28 -27.02
CA LYS A 50 11.14 10.51 -28.25
C LYS A 50 10.35 9.23 -28.00
N ARG A 51 10.07 8.86 -26.75
CA ARG A 51 9.33 7.64 -26.44
C ARG A 51 7.90 7.73 -26.96
N LYS A 52 7.49 6.67 -27.63
CA LYS A 52 6.14 6.58 -28.17
C LYS A 52 5.18 6.14 -27.07
N PRO A 53 4.16 6.94 -26.72
CA PRO A 53 3.12 6.49 -25.79
C PRO A 53 2.35 5.29 -26.36
N LEU A 54 1.90 4.39 -25.48
CA LEU A 54 1.23 3.15 -25.84
C LEU A 54 -0.24 3.24 -25.43
N ARG A 55 -1.15 3.24 -26.41
CA ARG A 55 -2.58 3.14 -26.11
C ARG A 55 -2.91 1.70 -25.74
N VAL A 56 -3.64 1.53 -24.64
CA VAL A 56 -4.14 0.22 -24.19
C VAL A 56 -5.65 0.21 -24.03
N ASP A 57 -6.23 -0.95 -24.31
CA ASP A 57 -7.61 -1.35 -24.06
C ASP A 57 -7.65 -2.86 -23.76
N VAL A 58 -8.85 -3.41 -23.58
CA VAL A 58 -9.04 -4.82 -23.23
C VAL A 58 -8.62 -5.78 -24.34
N ASP A 59 -8.57 -5.33 -25.60
CA ASP A 59 -8.31 -6.19 -26.75
C ASP A 59 -6.81 -6.28 -27.09
N ASN A 60 -6.00 -5.31 -26.65
CA ASN A 60 -4.59 -5.19 -27.03
C ASN A 60 -3.60 -5.23 -25.86
N LEU A 61 -4.06 -5.55 -24.65
CA LEU A 61 -3.22 -5.51 -23.44
C LEU A 61 -2.00 -6.44 -23.57
N ASP A 62 -2.22 -7.71 -23.93
CA ASP A 62 -1.14 -8.70 -24.06
C ASP A 62 -0.18 -8.36 -25.22
N ASP A 63 -0.70 -7.88 -26.36
CA ASP A 63 0.15 -7.40 -27.47
C ASP A 63 1.11 -6.29 -27.01
N VAL A 64 0.67 -5.44 -26.08
CA VAL A 64 1.49 -4.36 -25.53
C VAL A 64 2.54 -4.90 -24.55
N ILE A 65 2.19 -5.88 -23.72
CA ILE A 65 3.12 -6.58 -22.83
C ILE A 65 4.21 -7.27 -23.65
N GLU A 66 3.82 -8.08 -24.64
CA GLU A 66 4.74 -8.79 -25.53
C GLU A 66 5.69 -7.82 -26.24
N ARG A 67 5.16 -6.69 -26.76
CA ARG A 67 5.95 -5.68 -27.46
C ARG A 67 7.02 -5.03 -26.58
N LEU A 68 6.82 -4.97 -25.26
CA LEU A 68 7.80 -4.39 -24.34
C LEU A 68 8.96 -5.35 -24.03
N GLY A 69 8.80 -6.66 -24.28
CA GLY A 69 9.87 -7.65 -24.12
C GLY A 69 10.42 -7.71 -22.69
N ILE A 70 9.51 -7.77 -21.72
CA ILE A 70 9.82 -7.65 -20.29
C ILE A 70 10.63 -8.87 -19.84
N LYS A 71 11.78 -8.60 -19.20
CA LYS A 71 12.68 -9.60 -18.63
C LYS A 71 12.92 -9.28 -17.17
N ILE A 72 12.56 -10.22 -16.29
CA ILE A 72 12.68 -10.06 -14.84
C ILE A 72 13.84 -10.93 -14.35
N PRO A 73 14.92 -10.33 -13.83
CA PRO A 73 15.92 -11.09 -13.10
C PRO A 73 15.35 -11.53 -11.75
N LEU A 74 15.09 -12.81 -11.59
CA LEU A 74 14.63 -13.42 -10.34
C LEU A 74 15.85 -13.97 -9.59
N PRO A 75 16.33 -13.30 -8.53
CA PRO A 75 17.26 -13.93 -7.61
C PRO A 75 16.54 -15.08 -6.95
N LEU A 76 16.97 -16.29 -7.27
CA LEU A 76 16.52 -17.45 -6.55
C LEU A 76 17.42 -17.48 -5.27
N ASP A 77 16.84 -17.68 -4.08
CA ASP A 77 17.57 -17.88 -2.81
C ASP A 77 17.74 -19.38 -2.47
N GLY A 78 18.95 -19.94 -2.46
CA GLY A 78 19.12 -21.40 -2.26
C GLY A 78 20.51 -22.00 -2.49
N GLY A 79 21.59 -21.21 -2.56
CA GLY A 79 22.95 -21.74 -2.71
C GLY A 79 24.00 -20.91 -1.96
N ALA A 80 25.28 -21.28 -2.08
CA ALA A 80 26.39 -20.49 -1.56
C ALA A 80 26.54 -19.12 -2.29
N GLU A 81 26.01 -19.03 -3.52
CA GLU A 81 25.92 -17.81 -4.33
C GLU A 81 24.47 -17.52 -4.75
N ALA A 82 24.12 -16.24 -4.87
CA ALA A 82 22.83 -15.79 -5.36
C ALA A 82 22.78 -15.95 -6.88
N GLN A 83 22.15 -17.02 -7.35
CA GLN A 83 21.93 -17.28 -8.77
C GLN A 83 20.68 -16.52 -9.23
N THR A 84 20.70 -16.02 -10.47
CA THR A 84 19.62 -15.21 -11.04
C THR A 84 19.08 -15.90 -12.29
N VAL A 85 17.78 -16.21 -12.29
CA VAL A 85 17.07 -16.75 -13.46
C VAL A 85 16.31 -15.62 -14.14
N GLU A 86 16.36 -15.56 -15.47
CA GLU A 86 15.63 -14.55 -16.24
C GLU A 86 14.24 -15.09 -16.62
N LEU A 87 13.19 -14.44 -16.11
CA LEU A 87 11.80 -14.73 -16.48
C LEU A 87 11.33 -13.76 -17.55
N GLU A 88 10.84 -14.29 -18.67
CA GLU A 88 10.21 -13.50 -19.72
C GLU A 88 8.70 -13.40 -19.50
N ILE A 89 8.19 -12.17 -19.56
CA ILE A 89 6.75 -11.85 -19.45
C ILE A 89 6.28 -11.30 -20.80
N GLY A 90 5.44 -12.08 -21.48
CA GLY A 90 4.76 -11.74 -22.74
C GLY A 90 3.25 -11.52 -22.60
N SER A 91 2.61 -11.99 -21.53
CA SER A 91 1.18 -11.81 -21.28
C SER A 91 0.86 -11.56 -19.80
N LEU A 92 -0.37 -11.17 -19.49
CA LEU A 92 -0.82 -11.04 -18.10
C LEU A 92 -0.86 -12.40 -17.36
N ASP A 93 -1.12 -13.49 -18.07
CA ASP A 93 -1.22 -14.83 -17.50
C ASP A 93 0.15 -15.36 -17.03
N ASP A 94 1.25 -14.83 -17.57
CA ASP A 94 2.62 -15.20 -17.18
C ASP A 94 2.95 -14.86 -15.72
N PHE A 95 2.13 -14.04 -15.06
CA PHE A 95 2.22 -13.78 -13.62
C PHE A 95 1.50 -14.85 -12.76
N HIS A 96 0.83 -15.83 -13.39
CA HIS A 96 0.11 -16.89 -12.70
C HIS A 96 1.08 -18.00 -12.21
N PRO A 97 0.87 -18.61 -11.03
CA PRO A 97 1.75 -19.64 -10.49
C PRO A 97 1.88 -20.86 -11.39
N ASP A 98 0.81 -21.24 -12.10
CA ASP A 98 0.86 -22.36 -13.03
C ASP A 98 1.82 -22.08 -14.22
N GLU A 99 1.83 -20.85 -14.74
CA GLU A 99 2.78 -20.43 -15.78
C GLU A 99 4.21 -20.35 -15.23
N LEU A 100 4.38 -19.86 -14.00
CA LEU A 100 5.69 -19.84 -13.33
C LEU A 100 6.23 -21.25 -13.09
N TYR A 101 5.34 -22.19 -12.74
CA TYR A 101 5.67 -23.60 -12.54
C TYR A 101 6.18 -24.24 -13.84
N ASP A 102 5.56 -23.90 -14.97
CA ASP A 102 5.95 -24.44 -16.28
C ASP A 102 7.20 -23.77 -16.88
N LYS A 103 7.45 -22.49 -16.57
CA LYS A 103 8.57 -21.72 -17.15
C LYS A 103 9.89 -21.82 -16.40
N LEU A 104 9.87 -22.06 -15.09
CA LEU A 104 11.07 -22.04 -14.28
C LEU A 104 11.58 -23.46 -14.04
N GLU A 105 12.80 -23.74 -14.52
CA GLU A 105 13.48 -25.05 -14.39
C GLU A 105 13.50 -25.58 -12.95
N LEU A 106 13.55 -24.67 -11.96
CA LEU A 106 13.44 -24.98 -10.53
C LEU A 106 12.23 -25.88 -10.19
N PHE A 107 11.06 -25.58 -10.75
CA PHE A 107 9.84 -26.32 -10.44
C PHE A 107 9.78 -27.66 -11.16
N GLU A 108 10.35 -27.77 -12.37
CA GLU A 108 10.47 -29.04 -13.10
C GLU A 108 11.26 -30.07 -12.29
N GLU A 109 12.36 -29.65 -11.68
CA GLU A 109 13.19 -30.57 -10.90
C GLU A 109 12.52 -31.02 -9.60
N LEU A 110 11.89 -30.10 -8.86
CA LEU A 110 11.10 -30.44 -7.67
C LEU A 110 9.91 -31.34 -8.01
N ALA A 111 9.27 -31.12 -9.17
CA ALA A 111 8.22 -31.99 -9.69
C ALA A 111 8.74 -33.40 -9.98
N SER A 112 9.90 -33.49 -10.63
CA SER A 112 10.55 -34.77 -10.94
C SER A 112 10.89 -35.55 -9.66
N LEU A 113 11.36 -34.85 -8.62
CA LEU A 113 11.65 -35.44 -7.32
C LEU A 113 10.39 -35.97 -6.65
N ARG A 114 9.31 -35.17 -6.64
CA ARG A 114 7.99 -35.58 -6.15
C ARG A 114 7.49 -36.85 -6.83
N ASP A 115 7.60 -36.94 -8.15
CA ASP A 115 7.17 -38.10 -8.93
C ASP A 115 8.04 -39.33 -8.68
N ARG A 116 9.35 -39.16 -8.52
CA ARG A 116 10.27 -40.25 -8.14
C ARG A 116 9.97 -40.80 -6.74
N LEU A 117 9.53 -39.95 -5.81
CA LEU A 117 9.10 -40.35 -4.46
C LEU A 117 7.72 -41.03 -4.46
N ARG A 118 6.80 -40.63 -5.35
CA ARG A 118 5.50 -41.32 -5.51
C ARG A 118 5.62 -42.71 -6.13
N ASN A 119 6.64 -42.94 -6.93
CA ASN A 119 6.86 -44.22 -7.60
C ASN A 119 7.64 -45.22 -6.72
N ASP A 120 6.99 -46.30 -6.29
CA ASP A 120 7.58 -47.35 -5.41
C ASP A 120 8.93 -47.90 -5.90
N ARG A 121 9.12 -47.96 -7.22
CA ARG A 121 10.35 -48.48 -7.85
C ARG A 121 11.54 -47.54 -7.71
N THR A 122 11.30 -46.23 -7.74
CA THR A 122 12.34 -45.19 -7.65
C THR A 122 12.44 -44.61 -6.24
N PHE A 123 11.44 -44.86 -5.39
CA PHE A 123 11.32 -44.33 -4.03
C PHE A 123 12.60 -44.50 -3.22
N LYS A 124 13.19 -45.71 -3.17
CA LYS A 124 14.41 -45.96 -2.38
C LYS A 124 15.59 -45.09 -2.79
N SER A 125 15.72 -44.79 -4.09
CA SER A 125 16.80 -43.95 -4.60
C SER A 125 16.55 -42.47 -4.28
N ALA A 126 15.34 -41.99 -4.53
CA ALA A 126 14.96 -40.60 -4.27
C ALA A 126 14.93 -40.28 -2.77
N ALA A 127 14.44 -41.22 -1.94
CA ALA A 127 14.48 -41.09 -0.49
C ALA A 127 15.93 -41.05 0.04
N ALA A 128 16.86 -41.79 -0.57
CA ALA A 128 18.28 -41.73 -0.20
C ALA A 128 18.92 -40.39 -0.57
N GLU A 129 18.56 -39.81 -1.72
CA GLU A 129 18.99 -38.48 -2.16
C GLU A 129 18.50 -37.39 -1.20
N VAL A 130 17.20 -37.36 -0.90
CA VAL A 130 16.60 -36.41 0.06
C VAL A 130 17.13 -36.59 1.49
N ARG A 131 17.43 -37.82 1.91
CA ARG A 131 18.07 -38.09 3.21
C ARG A 131 19.52 -37.60 3.23
N GLY A 132 20.29 -37.84 2.17
CA GLY A 132 21.66 -37.37 2.04
C GLY A 132 21.76 -35.84 2.17
N TRP A 133 20.74 -35.12 1.71
CA TRP A 133 20.61 -33.69 1.89
C TRP A 133 20.42 -33.26 3.36
N ALA A 134 19.57 -33.97 4.11
CA ALA A 134 19.30 -33.70 5.52
C ALA A 134 20.49 -34.03 6.45
N ASP A 135 21.33 -35.00 6.06
CA ASP A 135 22.54 -35.39 6.78
C ASP A 135 23.71 -34.41 6.51
N ASP A 136 23.84 -33.89 5.29
CA ASP A 136 24.87 -32.91 4.93
C ASP A 136 24.59 -31.49 5.49
N GLY A 137 23.34 -31.16 5.79
CA GLY A 137 22.93 -29.83 6.27
C GLY A 137 23.37 -29.48 7.71
N GLU A 138 23.93 -30.41 8.47
CA GLU A 138 24.40 -30.17 9.85
C GLU A 138 25.65 -29.26 9.88
N ALA A 139 26.46 -29.23 8.83
CA ALA A 139 27.66 -28.36 8.78
C ALA A 139 27.35 -26.89 8.48
N THR A 140 26.13 -26.56 8.03
CA THR A 140 25.74 -25.22 7.54
C THR A 140 24.49 -24.64 8.22
N ARG A 141 23.92 -25.31 9.23
CA ARG A 141 22.89 -24.76 10.15
C ARG A 141 23.45 -23.64 11.05
N ARG A 142 24.00 -22.59 10.46
CA ARG A 142 23.93 -21.27 11.09
C ARG A 142 22.50 -20.77 10.89
N PRO A 143 21.87 -20.10 11.87
CA PRO A 143 20.71 -19.29 11.57
C PRO A 143 21.16 -18.37 10.45
N ARG A 144 20.63 -18.60 9.23
CA ARG A 144 20.72 -17.63 8.15
C ARG A 144 19.93 -16.46 8.72
N ARG A 145 20.61 -15.53 9.42
CA ARG A 145 20.21 -14.14 9.42
C ARG A 145 19.94 -13.90 7.95
N ARG A 146 18.67 -13.70 7.56
CA ARG A 146 18.39 -12.88 6.39
C ARG A 146 19.39 -11.76 6.55
N LYS A 147 20.43 -11.71 5.71
CA LYS A 147 21.17 -10.47 5.58
C LYS A 147 20.02 -9.55 5.26
N ARG A 148 19.66 -8.67 6.22
CA ARG A 148 18.80 -7.54 5.91
C ARG A 148 19.39 -7.06 4.61
N PRO A 149 18.66 -7.10 3.49
CA PRO A 149 19.22 -6.49 2.31
C PRO A 149 19.64 -5.10 2.79
N SER A 150 20.90 -4.75 2.60
CA SER A 150 21.36 -3.38 2.83
C SER A 150 20.77 -2.43 1.77
N ARG A 151 19.56 -2.74 1.29
CA ARG A 151 18.62 -1.97 0.50
C ARG A 151 17.27 -2.23 1.14
N ALA A 152 16.72 -1.18 1.74
CA ALA A 152 15.43 -1.20 2.39
C ALA A 152 14.36 -1.71 1.41
N THR A 153 13.56 -2.64 1.92
CA THR A 153 12.18 -2.98 1.56
C THR A 153 11.56 -2.12 0.47
N ARG A 154 11.43 -2.70 -0.72
CA ARG A 154 10.67 -2.14 -1.85
C ARG A 154 9.20 -2.52 -1.67
N MET A 155 8.33 -1.52 -1.54
CA MET A 155 6.88 -1.68 -1.79
C MET A 155 6.68 -1.80 -3.31
N PRO A 156 5.55 -2.37 -3.79
CA PRO A 156 5.22 -2.32 -5.21
C PRO A 156 5.09 -0.85 -5.62
N GLY A 157 6.01 -0.37 -6.48
CA GLY A 157 6.15 1.02 -6.88
C GLY A 157 7.55 1.56 -6.63
N GLY A 158 8.31 1.80 -7.72
CA GLY A 158 9.70 2.26 -7.68
C GLY A 158 9.90 3.44 -6.73
N LYS A 159 10.75 3.26 -5.72
CA LYS A 159 11.05 4.28 -4.72
C LYS A 159 12.15 5.20 -5.22
N LEU A 160 11.84 6.49 -5.30
CA LEU A 160 12.74 7.56 -5.73
C LEU A 160 13.93 7.80 -4.78
N SER A 161 13.89 7.27 -3.55
CA SER A 161 14.91 7.46 -2.51
C SER A 161 16.22 6.68 -2.76
N ASP A 162 16.30 5.83 -3.79
CA ASP A 162 17.53 5.11 -4.18
C ASP A 162 18.56 5.99 -4.91
N PHE A 163 18.23 7.24 -5.26
CA PHE A 163 19.12 8.18 -5.95
C PHE A 163 20.41 8.51 -5.16
N GLY A 164 20.34 8.57 -3.83
CA GLY A 164 21.49 8.91 -2.97
C GLY A 164 22.58 7.82 -2.90
N LYS A 165 22.33 6.62 -3.42
CA LYS A 165 23.24 5.46 -3.31
C LYS A 165 23.97 5.13 -4.61
N LEU A 166 23.71 5.87 -5.69
CA LEU A 166 24.18 5.57 -7.04
C LEU A 166 25.28 6.53 -7.55
N VAL A 167 26.16 7.00 -6.66
CA VAL A 167 27.48 7.52 -7.05
C VAL A 167 28.52 6.47 -6.67
N GLY A 168 28.64 5.45 -7.53
CA GLY A 168 29.81 4.59 -7.57
C GLY A 168 29.61 3.14 -7.10
N ALA A 169 29.11 2.28 -7.99
CA ALA A 169 29.68 0.94 -8.25
C ALA A 169 28.92 0.29 -9.44
N PRO A 170 29.60 -0.25 -10.45
CA PRO A 170 28.95 -1.09 -11.46
C PRO A 170 28.56 -2.43 -10.85
N ALA A 171 27.30 -2.85 -11.01
CA ALA A 171 26.88 -4.21 -10.74
C ALA A 171 27.42 -5.11 -11.86
N SER A 172 28.35 -6.01 -11.53
CA SER A 172 28.80 -7.07 -12.43
C SER A 172 27.87 -8.27 -12.31
N THR A 173 27.14 -8.60 -13.37
CA THR A 173 26.44 -9.88 -13.53
C THR A 173 27.40 -10.92 -14.12
N SER A 174 27.88 -11.84 -13.29
CA SER A 174 28.52 -13.08 -13.77
C SER A 174 27.44 -14.16 -13.91
N HIS A 175 27.27 -14.68 -15.11
CA HIS A 175 26.47 -15.86 -15.39
C HIS A 175 27.34 -17.09 -15.13
N ASP A 176 27.26 -17.68 -13.94
CA ASP A 176 27.74 -19.04 -13.72
C ASP A 176 26.62 -20.05 -13.97
N ALA A 177 27.00 -21.28 -14.33
CA ALA A 177 26.09 -22.37 -14.65
C ALA A 177 25.21 -22.70 -13.45
N PHE A 178 23.91 -22.83 -13.70
CA PHE A 178 22.89 -23.19 -12.71
C PHE A 178 23.18 -24.59 -12.15
N GLU A 179 23.70 -24.68 -10.92
CA GLU A 179 23.89 -25.95 -10.20
C GLU A 179 22.66 -26.23 -9.32
N VAL A 180 21.67 -26.87 -9.93
CA VAL A 180 20.31 -27.01 -9.38
C VAL A 180 20.24 -27.99 -8.21
N ASP A 181 21.12 -28.99 -8.20
CA ASP A 181 21.16 -30.05 -7.18
C ASP A 181 21.52 -29.52 -5.77
N GLU A 182 22.51 -28.62 -5.64
CA GLU A 182 22.84 -27.98 -4.35
C GLU A 182 21.68 -27.12 -3.84
N TRP A 183 20.87 -26.66 -4.79
CA TRP A 183 19.84 -25.68 -4.60
C TRP A 183 18.55 -26.28 -4.05
N ILE A 184 18.11 -27.38 -4.65
CA ILE A 184 16.99 -28.20 -4.17
C ILE A 184 17.27 -28.70 -2.76
N LYS A 185 18.52 -29.12 -2.49
CA LYS A 185 18.96 -29.53 -1.17
C LYS A 185 18.70 -28.44 -0.13
N ASP A 186 19.05 -27.19 -0.38
CA ASP A 186 18.85 -26.08 0.55
C ASP A 186 17.35 -25.81 0.86
N TRP A 187 16.48 -25.99 -0.13
CA TRP A 187 15.03 -25.79 0.02
C TRP A 187 14.29 -26.96 0.67
N VAL A 188 14.75 -28.18 0.42
CA VAL A 188 14.10 -29.41 0.91
C VAL A 188 14.54 -29.74 2.33
N THR A 189 15.80 -29.48 2.67
CA THR A 189 16.40 -29.82 3.97
C THR A 189 15.62 -29.33 5.21
N PRO A 190 15.04 -28.11 5.25
CA PRO A 190 14.25 -27.65 6.40
C PRO A 190 13.00 -28.49 6.68
N TYR A 191 12.45 -29.15 5.67
CA TYR A 191 11.17 -29.86 5.73
C TYR A 191 11.32 -31.38 5.89
N VAL A 192 12.54 -31.92 5.79
CA VAL A 192 12.82 -33.35 5.95
C VAL A 192 13.04 -33.70 7.42
N SER A 193 12.24 -34.64 7.93
CA SER A 193 12.39 -35.20 9.28
C SER A 193 13.44 -36.32 9.35
N ARG A 194 14.20 -36.38 10.45
CA ARG A 194 15.33 -37.33 10.67
C ARG A 194 14.95 -38.73 11.19
N GLU A 195 13.71 -39.17 11.04
CA GLU A 195 13.32 -40.50 11.54
C GLU A 195 13.94 -41.64 10.69
N ALA A 196 14.20 -42.79 11.31
CA ALA A 196 14.97 -43.89 10.69
C ALA A 196 14.25 -44.57 9.51
N ASP A 197 12.94 -44.38 9.38
CA ASP A 197 12.17 -44.78 8.19
C ASP A 197 10.99 -43.81 7.98
N PRO A 198 11.19 -42.66 7.33
CA PRO A 198 10.10 -41.75 7.02
C PRO A 198 9.12 -42.44 6.08
N ASP A 199 7.85 -42.43 6.47
CA ASP A 199 6.75 -42.84 5.60
C ASP A 199 6.84 -42.09 4.27
N GLN A 200 6.63 -42.80 3.16
CA GLN A 200 6.67 -42.24 1.80
C GLN A 200 5.84 -40.95 1.68
N GLU A 201 4.68 -40.93 2.34
CA GLU A 201 3.79 -39.78 2.44
C GLU A 201 4.47 -38.55 3.07
N ARG A 202 5.32 -38.74 4.07
CA ARG A 202 6.02 -37.64 4.76
C ARG A 202 7.10 -37.00 3.88
N LEU A 203 7.82 -37.80 3.08
CA LEU A 203 8.80 -37.28 2.12
C LEU A 203 8.12 -36.52 0.98
N ILE A 204 6.97 -37.03 0.49
CA ILE A 204 6.16 -36.32 -0.51
C ILE A 204 5.66 -35.00 0.06
N ALA A 205 5.13 -35.00 1.30
CA ALA A 205 4.66 -33.79 1.97
C ALA A 205 5.79 -32.76 2.17
N ALA A 206 7.02 -33.21 2.49
CA ALA A 206 8.18 -32.32 2.59
C ALA A 206 8.50 -31.64 1.26
N VAL A 207 8.45 -32.37 0.15
CA VAL A 207 8.66 -31.81 -1.20
C VAL A 207 7.51 -30.87 -1.60
N ASP A 208 6.26 -31.20 -1.29
CA ASP A 208 5.11 -30.34 -1.57
C ASP A 208 5.16 -29.02 -0.77
N GLU A 209 5.65 -29.05 0.48
CA GLU A 209 5.90 -27.83 1.25
C GLU A 209 7.07 -27.02 0.68
N SER A 210 8.15 -27.66 0.22
CA SER A 210 9.25 -26.98 -0.47
C SER A 210 8.80 -26.31 -1.77
N LEU A 211 7.96 -26.99 -2.58
CA LEU A 211 7.33 -26.43 -3.77
C LEU A 211 6.52 -25.18 -3.44
N SER A 212 5.67 -25.27 -2.39
CA SER A 212 4.86 -24.14 -1.92
C SER A 212 5.72 -22.98 -1.42
N ALA A 213 6.78 -23.27 -0.67
CA ALA A 213 7.68 -22.25 -0.18
C ALA A 213 8.43 -21.57 -1.33
N ALA A 214 8.87 -22.33 -2.34
CA ALA A 214 9.58 -21.81 -3.51
C ALA A 214 8.67 -20.89 -4.32
N MET A 215 7.44 -21.33 -4.60
CA MET A 215 6.45 -20.52 -5.30
C MET A 215 6.11 -19.23 -4.53
N ARG A 216 5.86 -19.33 -3.21
CA ARG A 216 5.65 -18.15 -2.35
C ARG A 216 6.81 -17.17 -2.42
N SER A 217 8.05 -17.67 -2.41
CA SER A 217 9.24 -16.81 -2.48
C SER A 217 9.31 -16.04 -3.79
N VAL A 218 9.05 -16.70 -4.94
CA VAL A 218 9.00 -16.06 -6.26
C VAL A 218 7.90 -14.99 -6.32
N LEU A 219 6.67 -15.33 -5.91
CA LEU A 219 5.54 -14.39 -5.92
C LEU A 219 5.70 -13.19 -4.98
N GLN A 220 6.50 -13.34 -3.92
CA GLN A 220 6.74 -12.28 -2.91
C GLN A 220 8.01 -11.47 -3.19
N GLN A 221 8.71 -11.72 -4.30
CA GLN A 221 9.85 -10.89 -4.70
C GLN A 221 9.37 -9.50 -5.09
N SER A 222 10.08 -8.47 -4.61
CA SER A 222 9.64 -7.09 -4.78
C SER A 222 9.63 -6.63 -6.24
N GLU A 223 10.57 -7.15 -7.03
CA GLU A 223 10.75 -6.89 -8.45
C GLU A 223 9.59 -7.49 -9.25
N PHE A 224 9.25 -8.74 -8.94
CA PHE A 224 8.11 -9.45 -9.53
C PHE A 224 6.79 -8.76 -9.18
N GLN A 225 6.53 -8.50 -7.89
CA GLN A 225 5.31 -7.82 -7.44
C GLN A 225 5.18 -6.40 -7.98
N SER A 226 6.28 -5.68 -8.18
CA SER A 226 6.23 -4.33 -8.76
C SER A 226 5.66 -4.37 -10.18
N LEU A 227 6.14 -5.30 -11.01
CA LEU A 227 5.63 -5.49 -12.37
C LEU A 227 4.24 -6.13 -12.41
N GLU A 228 3.96 -7.12 -11.56
CA GLU A 228 2.63 -7.71 -11.47
C GLU A 228 1.60 -6.65 -11.05
N SER A 229 1.93 -5.81 -10.07
CA SER A 229 1.01 -4.78 -9.56
C SER A 229 0.67 -3.73 -10.61
N ILE A 230 1.65 -3.30 -11.42
CA ILE A 230 1.40 -2.28 -12.45
C ILE A 230 0.56 -2.87 -13.58
N TRP A 231 0.84 -4.11 -14.04
CA TRP A 231 0.09 -4.73 -15.13
C TRP A 231 -1.31 -5.16 -14.72
N ARG A 232 -1.48 -5.76 -13.54
CA ARG A 232 -2.84 -5.99 -12.99
C ARG A 232 -3.58 -4.70 -12.70
N GLY A 233 -2.87 -3.63 -12.38
CA GLY A 233 -3.43 -2.29 -12.27
C GLY A 233 -3.96 -1.74 -13.59
N VAL A 234 -3.22 -1.96 -14.69
CA VAL A 234 -3.67 -1.61 -16.04
C VAL A 234 -4.87 -2.47 -16.43
N ASP A 235 -4.83 -3.77 -16.19
CA ASP A 235 -5.93 -4.71 -16.43
C ASP A 235 -7.22 -4.25 -15.72
N LEU A 236 -7.11 -3.88 -14.44
CA LEU A 236 -8.22 -3.32 -13.66
C LEU A 236 -8.82 -2.07 -14.36
N LEU A 237 -7.99 -1.14 -14.82
CA LEU A 237 -8.45 0.07 -15.50
C LEU A 237 -9.16 -0.25 -16.83
N VAL A 238 -8.57 -1.08 -17.69
CA VAL A 238 -9.14 -1.38 -19.02
C VAL A 238 -10.42 -2.21 -18.93
N ARG A 239 -10.56 -3.06 -17.91
CA ARG A 239 -11.79 -3.85 -17.68
C ARG A 239 -12.92 -3.03 -17.05
N ARG A 240 -12.59 -2.09 -16.16
CA ARG A 240 -13.59 -1.28 -15.42
C ARG A 240 -13.96 0.02 -16.15
N LEU A 241 -13.21 0.42 -17.18
CA LEU A 241 -13.50 1.59 -18.01
C LEU A 241 -13.85 1.17 -19.44
N GLU A 242 -14.98 1.63 -19.94
CA GLU A 242 -15.37 1.48 -21.35
C GLU A 242 -14.48 2.36 -22.24
N THR A 243 -13.28 1.87 -22.54
CA THR A 243 -12.35 2.54 -23.46
C THR A 243 -12.94 2.56 -24.87
N SER A 244 -12.79 3.69 -25.56
CA SER A 244 -13.37 3.88 -26.90
C SER A 244 -12.58 4.93 -27.69
N ARG A 245 -13.23 5.58 -28.67
CA ARG A 245 -12.66 6.77 -29.29
C ARG A 245 -12.70 7.99 -28.38
N SER A 246 -13.63 8.05 -27.42
CA SER A 246 -13.82 9.21 -26.55
C SER A 246 -13.10 9.10 -25.21
N LEU A 247 -12.79 7.90 -24.71
CA LEU A 247 -11.99 7.68 -23.51
C LEU A 247 -10.83 6.75 -23.85
N GLN A 248 -9.61 7.15 -23.51
CA GLN A 248 -8.39 6.41 -23.84
C GLN A 248 -7.47 6.31 -22.63
N ILE A 249 -6.87 5.14 -22.43
CA ILE A 249 -5.79 4.92 -21.47
C ILE A 249 -4.48 4.85 -22.25
N ILE A 250 -3.48 5.61 -21.81
CA ILE A 250 -2.22 5.77 -22.52
C ILE A 250 -1.06 5.55 -21.55
N LEU A 251 -0.26 4.53 -21.82
CA LEU A 251 0.90 4.18 -21.02
C LEU A 251 2.13 4.99 -21.48
N TYR A 252 2.84 5.54 -20.51
CA TYR A 252 4.13 6.18 -20.65
C TYR A 252 5.14 5.40 -19.82
N ASP A 253 5.96 4.60 -20.51
CA ASP A 253 7.04 3.80 -19.94
C ASP A 253 8.21 4.68 -19.50
N ILE A 254 8.21 5.04 -18.23
CA ILE A 254 9.16 5.93 -17.57
C ILE A 254 9.42 5.38 -16.17
N SER A 255 10.67 5.07 -15.86
CA SER A 255 11.03 4.62 -14.51
C SER A 255 10.99 5.77 -13.51
N ALA A 256 10.91 5.44 -12.22
CA ALA A 256 10.95 6.45 -11.16
C ALA A 256 12.28 7.22 -11.18
N GLU A 257 13.38 6.53 -11.46
CA GLU A 257 14.73 7.08 -11.58
C GLU A 257 14.84 8.03 -12.78
N GLU A 258 14.24 7.68 -13.91
CA GLU A 258 14.20 8.55 -15.09
C GLU A 258 13.39 9.83 -14.82
N LEU A 259 12.26 9.70 -14.13
CA LEU A 259 11.46 10.84 -13.72
C LEU A 259 12.26 11.77 -12.80
N ALA A 260 12.95 11.23 -11.80
CA ALA A 260 13.81 12.03 -10.91
C ALA A 260 14.96 12.69 -11.67
N ALA A 261 15.66 11.93 -12.51
CA ALA A 261 16.84 12.40 -13.23
C ALA A 261 16.48 13.52 -14.21
N ASP A 262 15.38 13.39 -14.95
CA ASP A 262 14.92 14.42 -15.90
C ASP A 262 14.45 15.69 -15.16
N LEU A 263 13.65 15.54 -14.11
CA LEU A 263 13.17 16.69 -13.34
C LEU A 263 14.27 17.40 -12.57
N SER A 264 15.32 16.71 -12.13
CA SER A 264 16.43 17.32 -11.37
C SER A 264 17.55 17.86 -12.26
N GLY A 265 17.54 17.53 -13.56
CA GLY A 265 18.62 17.86 -14.48
C GLY A 265 18.71 19.34 -14.87
N ASP A 266 17.58 20.05 -14.91
CA ASP A 266 17.51 21.47 -15.25
C ASP A 266 16.44 22.19 -14.41
N ASP A 267 16.64 23.48 -14.14
CA ASP A 267 15.64 24.32 -13.48
C ASP A 267 14.60 24.86 -14.46
N ASP A 268 14.93 24.97 -15.74
CA ASP A 268 13.98 25.33 -16.80
C ASP A 268 13.17 24.08 -17.20
N LEU A 269 11.98 23.94 -16.61
CA LEU A 269 11.18 22.72 -16.79
C LEU A 269 10.71 22.55 -18.24
N GLU A 270 10.67 23.61 -19.05
CA GLU A 270 10.38 23.53 -20.49
C GLU A 270 11.42 22.72 -21.27
N ALA A 271 12.67 22.66 -20.78
CA ALA A 271 13.76 21.90 -21.41
C ALA A 271 13.69 20.39 -21.12
N THR A 272 12.93 19.98 -20.11
CA THR A 272 12.83 18.58 -19.66
C THR A 272 12.18 17.68 -20.72
N GLY A 273 12.52 16.39 -20.70
CA GLY A 273 11.87 15.39 -21.54
C GLY A 273 10.39 15.21 -21.20
N LEU A 274 10.07 15.23 -19.90
CA LEU A 274 8.72 15.09 -19.37
C LEU A 274 7.79 16.22 -19.82
N HIS A 275 8.25 17.48 -19.79
CA HIS A 275 7.44 18.59 -20.29
C HIS A 275 7.11 18.43 -21.77
N ARG A 276 8.10 18.10 -22.60
CA ARG A 276 7.89 17.84 -24.03
C ARG A 276 6.91 16.70 -24.27
N LEU A 277 7.02 15.62 -23.51
CA LEU A 277 6.24 14.40 -23.70
C LEU A 277 4.80 14.50 -23.17
N LEU A 278 4.58 15.19 -22.06
CA LEU A 278 3.28 15.26 -21.36
C LEU A 278 2.50 16.56 -21.67
N VAL A 279 3.19 17.63 -22.06
CA VAL A 279 2.59 18.94 -22.32
C VAL A 279 2.63 19.28 -23.80
N GLU A 280 3.83 19.42 -24.38
CA GLU A 280 3.98 19.97 -25.73
C GLU A 280 3.43 19.03 -26.80
N GLN A 281 3.88 17.77 -26.83
CA GLN A 281 3.47 16.82 -27.86
C GLN A 281 1.96 16.56 -27.85
N PRO A 282 1.30 16.32 -26.70
CA PRO A 282 -0.15 16.17 -26.67
C PRO A 282 -0.89 17.44 -27.09
N ALA A 283 -0.38 18.63 -26.75
CA ALA A 283 -1.00 19.89 -27.19
C ALA A 283 -0.86 20.15 -28.70
N LEU A 284 0.20 19.63 -29.33
CA LEU A 284 0.43 19.74 -30.78
C LEU A 284 -0.38 18.73 -31.60
N ASP A 285 -0.85 17.64 -30.99
CA ASP A 285 -1.69 16.65 -31.66
C ASP A 285 -3.14 17.14 -31.78
N ALA A 286 -3.47 17.74 -32.93
CA ALA A 286 -4.82 18.23 -33.20
C ALA A 286 -5.91 17.14 -33.22
N SER A 287 -5.54 15.86 -33.38
CA SER A 287 -6.50 14.75 -33.45
C SER A 287 -6.83 14.17 -32.08
N GLN A 288 -5.83 14.07 -31.19
CA GLN A 288 -5.98 13.49 -29.85
C GLN A 288 -6.15 14.57 -28.77
N GLY A 289 -5.57 15.75 -28.96
CA GLY A 289 -5.59 16.83 -27.99
C GLY A 289 -4.76 16.56 -26.74
N PRO A 290 -4.75 17.50 -25.76
CA PRO A 290 -3.96 17.37 -24.54
C PRO A 290 -4.42 16.18 -23.67
N LEU A 291 -3.60 15.82 -22.69
CA LEU A 291 -3.96 14.85 -21.66
C LEU A 291 -5.06 15.43 -20.75
N ALA A 292 -5.94 14.56 -20.22
CA ALA A 292 -6.98 14.97 -19.28
C ALA A 292 -6.55 14.77 -17.81
N ALA A 293 -5.76 13.72 -17.55
CA ALA A 293 -5.16 13.44 -16.25
C ALA A 293 -3.85 12.67 -16.44
N ILE A 294 -2.91 12.85 -15.51
CA ILE A 294 -1.62 12.18 -15.46
C ILE A 294 -1.56 11.39 -14.15
N LEU A 295 -1.55 10.07 -14.26
CA LEU A 295 -1.51 9.14 -13.14
C LEU A 295 -0.08 8.60 -13.04
N GLY A 296 0.68 9.06 -12.06
CA GLY A 296 2.01 8.53 -11.74
C GLY A 296 1.88 7.28 -10.88
N TYR A 297 2.21 6.11 -11.46
CA TYR A 297 2.27 4.84 -10.74
C TYR A 297 3.56 4.73 -9.90
N TYR A 298 3.78 5.71 -9.03
CA TYR A 298 4.93 5.84 -8.15
C TYR A 298 4.49 6.06 -6.71
N ALA A 299 5.29 5.57 -5.77
CA ALA A 299 5.12 5.84 -4.35
C ALA A 299 6.17 6.86 -3.89
N PHE A 300 5.70 8.07 -3.56
CA PHE A 300 6.53 9.09 -2.93
C PHE A 300 6.57 8.88 -1.42
N GLU A 301 7.57 9.43 -0.77
CA GLU A 301 7.76 9.40 0.69
C GLU A 301 7.83 10.84 1.22
N GLU A 302 7.50 11.04 2.50
CA GLU A 302 7.60 12.36 3.15
C GLU A 302 9.07 12.76 3.39
N THR A 303 9.75 13.11 2.31
CA THR A 303 11.15 13.56 2.30
C THR A 303 11.28 14.86 1.52
N ARG A 304 12.35 15.61 1.77
CA ARG A 304 12.62 16.86 1.05
C ARG A 304 12.81 16.66 -0.47
N PRO A 305 13.64 15.70 -0.94
CA PRO A 305 13.82 15.48 -2.38
C PRO A 305 12.49 15.17 -3.10
N HIS A 306 11.62 14.39 -2.46
CA HIS A 306 10.31 14.08 -3.03
C HIS A 306 9.39 15.30 -3.06
N ALA A 307 9.41 16.16 -2.03
CA ALA A 307 8.67 17.41 -2.07
C ALA A 307 9.11 18.32 -3.22
N GLU A 308 10.42 18.41 -3.48
CA GLU A 308 10.99 19.17 -4.60
C GLU A 308 10.55 18.60 -5.96
N LEU A 309 10.63 17.28 -6.16
CA LEU A 309 10.17 16.61 -7.37
C LEU A 309 8.66 16.78 -7.60
N LEU A 310 7.85 16.61 -6.55
CA LEU A 310 6.41 16.80 -6.62
C LEU A 310 6.05 18.24 -6.98
N GLY A 311 6.77 19.24 -6.45
CA GLY A 311 6.55 20.63 -6.81
C GLY A 311 6.92 20.94 -8.26
N ARG A 312 8.00 20.35 -8.79
CA ARG A 312 8.35 20.43 -10.21
C ARG A 312 7.26 19.78 -11.09
N MET A 313 6.80 18.59 -10.72
CA MET A 313 5.73 17.89 -11.45
C MET A 313 4.39 18.62 -11.37
N ALA A 314 4.06 19.25 -10.24
CA ALA A 314 2.86 20.08 -10.08
C ALA A 314 2.85 21.24 -11.09
N LYS A 315 4.00 21.86 -11.36
CA LYS A 315 4.11 22.91 -12.38
C LYS A 315 3.91 22.39 -13.80
N ILE A 316 4.46 21.21 -14.12
CA ILE A 316 4.23 20.54 -15.41
C ILE A 316 2.73 20.19 -15.57
N ALA A 317 2.11 19.65 -14.52
CA ALA A 317 0.69 19.32 -14.48
C ALA A 317 -0.20 20.56 -14.69
N ALA A 318 0.12 21.66 -14.03
CA ALA A 318 -0.56 22.94 -14.21
C ALA A 318 -0.42 23.48 -15.64
N ALA A 319 0.76 23.35 -16.26
CA ALA A 319 0.99 23.72 -17.65
C ALA A 319 0.20 22.85 -18.65
N ALA A 320 0.00 21.56 -18.32
CA ALA A 320 -0.85 20.64 -19.07
C ALA A 320 -2.36 20.89 -18.89
N ASN A 321 -2.76 21.66 -17.87
CA ASN A 321 -4.13 21.73 -17.37
C ASN A 321 -4.72 20.32 -17.08
N ALA A 322 -3.88 19.43 -16.57
CA ALA A 322 -4.20 18.04 -16.26
C ALA A 322 -3.55 17.69 -14.92
N PRO A 323 -4.30 17.16 -13.93
CA PRO A 323 -3.71 16.88 -12.63
C PRO A 323 -2.70 15.74 -12.72
N PHE A 324 -1.66 15.85 -11.89
CA PHE A 324 -0.77 14.75 -11.57
C PHE A 324 -1.22 14.10 -10.27
N VAL A 325 -1.49 12.80 -10.30
CA VAL A 325 -1.89 12.02 -9.12
C VAL A 325 -0.89 10.89 -8.94
N ALA A 326 -0.37 10.72 -7.73
CA ALA A 326 0.52 9.61 -7.36
C ALA A 326 0.16 9.07 -5.97
N SER A 327 0.88 8.05 -5.47
CA SER A 327 0.73 7.63 -4.07
C SER A 327 1.78 8.24 -3.16
N ILE A 328 1.44 8.27 -1.88
CA ILE A 328 2.42 8.43 -0.81
C ILE A 328 2.51 7.13 0.00
N ASP A 329 3.73 6.77 0.39
CA ASP A 329 4.04 5.56 1.14
C ASP A 329 3.32 5.57 2.50
N LYS A 330 2.77 4.41 2.90
CA LYS A 330 1.98 4.27 4.12
C LYS A 330 2.72 4.62 5.41
N SER A 331 4.06 4.70 5.39
CA SER A 331 4.84 5.15 6.54
C SER A 331 4.48 6.57 7.02
N CYS A 332 3.80 7.37 6.20
CA CYS A 332 3.22 8.65 6.65
C CYS A 332 2.09 8.47 7.68
N LEU A 333 1.48 7.28 7.76
CA LEU A 333 0.38 6.96 8.68
C LEU A 333 0.86 6.55 10.07
N ASP A 334 2.12 6.15 10.22
CA ASP A 334 2.67 5.64 11.47
C ASP A 334 3.27 6.73 12.36
N LYS A 335 3.47 7.94 11.82
CA LYS A 335 4.13 9.05 12.50
C LYS A 335 3.12 9.99 13.15
N LYS A 336 3.45 10.50 14.34
CA LYS A 336 2.83 11.73 14.86
C LYS A 336 3.49 12.89 14.13
N ARG A 337 2.87 13.31 13.03
CA ARG A 337 3.46 14.13 11.97
C ARG A 337 4.24 15.37 12.44
N ASP A 338 3.82 16.03 13.52
CA ASP A 338 4.46 17.25 14.01
C ASP A 338 5.57 17.00 15.04
N ASP A 339 5.60 15.84 15.69
CA ASP A 339 6.61 15.49 16.71
C ASP A 339 7.76 14.67 16.10
N ASP A 340 7.49 13.87 15.07
CA ASP A 340 8.42 12.86 14.54
C ASP A 340 9.12 13.27 13.22
N LEU A 341 8.66 14.32 12.53
CA LEU A 341 9.25 14.75 11.26
C LEU A 341 10.36 15.79 11.45
N PRO A 342 11.49 15.66 10.73
CA PRO A 342 12.53 16.69 10.72
C PRO A 342 11.99 18.06 10.27
N PRO A 343 12.45 19.18 10.87
CA PRO A 343 11.95 20.52 10.54
C PRO A 343 12.09 20.90 9.06
N ASP A 344 13.16 20.44 8.38
CA ASP A 344 13.39 20.70 6.97
C ASP A 344 12.38 19.97 6.06
N VAL A 345 11.92 18.79 6.47
CA VAL A 345 10.83 18.06 5.80
C VAL A 345 9.51 18.81 5.99
N ILE A 346 9.21 19.27 7.20
CA ILE A 346 8.00 20.05 7.49
C ILE A 346 7.96 21.33 6.63
N GLU A 347 9.08 22.06 6.55
CA GLU A 347 9.21 23.28 5.76
C GLU A 347 9.08 22.99 4.25
N ALA A 348 9.69 21.91 3.75
CA ALA A 348 9.61 21.50 2.35
C ALA A 348 8.17 21.17 1.92
N TRP A 349 7.46 20.36 2.72
CA TRP A 349 6.07 19.97 2.44
C TRP A 349 5.08 21.12 2.64
N SER A 350 5.38 22.06 3.54
CA SER A 350 4.60 23.29 3.70
C SER A 350 4.80 24.22 2.51
N SER A 351 6.04 24.37 2.02
CA SER A 351 6.36 25.14 0.82
C SER A 351 5.72 24.54 -0.44
N LEU A 352 5.77 23.21 -0.57
CA LEU A 352 5.06 22.48 -1.63
C LEU A 352 3.56 22.79 -1.57
N ARG A 353 2.91 22.62 -0.41
CA ARG A 353 1.48 22.93 -0.23
C ARG A 353 1.14 24.39 -0.55
N GLY A 354 2.05 25.31 -0.30
CA GLY A 354 1.90 26.74 -0.59
C GLY A 354 1.99 27.12 -2.07
N LEU A 355 2.41 26.22 -2.97
CA LEU A 355 2.46 26.50 -4.40
C LEU A 355 1.05 26.63 -4.99
N PRO A 356 0.80 27.62 -5.87
CA PRO A 356 -0.49 27.72 -6.56
C PRO A 356 -0.77 26.52 -7.47
N GLU A 357 0.28 25.84 -7.95
CA GLU A 357 0.17 24.64 -8.77
C GLU A 357 -0.19 23.38 -7.97
N SER A 358 -0.12 23.39 -6.64
CA SER A 358 -0.46 22.25 -5.79
C SER A 358 -1.93 21.84 -5.87
N LYS A 359 -2.80 22.67 -6.44
CA LYS A 359 -4.18 22.30 -6.78
C LYS A 359 -4.29 21.26 -7.91
N TYR A 360 -3.24 21.08 -8.71
CA TYR A 360 -3.14 20.03 -9.73
C TYR A 360 -2.43 18.77 -9.23
N LEU A 361 -1.98 18.75 -7.98
CA LEU A 361 -1.27 17.61 -7.40
C LEU A 361 -2.19 16.84 -6.45
N GLY A 362 -2.39 15.55 -6.69
CA GLY A 362 -3.12 14.65 -5.80
C GLY A 362 -2.22 13.52 -5.28
N LEU A 363 -2.37 13.15 -4.00
CA LEU A 363 -1.61 12.05 -3.39
C LEU A 363 -2.55 11.07 -2.70
N THR A 364 -2.52 9.79 -3.05
CA THR A 364 -3.37 8.75 -2.46
C THR A 364 -2.65 7.90 -1.43
N VAL A 365 -3.34 7.48 -0.37
CA VAL A 365 -2.83 6.53 0.64
C VAL A 365 -3.98 5.82 1.36
N PRO A 366 -3.88 4.54 1.72
CA PRO A 366 -2.80 3.60 1.43
C PRO A 366 -3.10 2.83 0.12
N GLN A 367 -2.53 1.63 -0.05
CA GLN A 367 -2.74 0.79 -1.24
C GLN A 367 -3.99 -0.10 -1.06
N PHE A 368 -4.48 -0.71 -2.15
CA PHE A 368 -5.63 -1.61 -2.14
C PHE A 368 -5.33 -2.95 -2.80
N LEU A 369 -6.06 -4.01 -2.45
CA LEU A 369 -5.79 -5.37 -2.91
C LEU A 369 -6.14 -5.54 -4.41
N LEU A 370 -5.19 -6.00 -5.23
CA LEU A 370 -5.39 -6.17 -6.69
C LEU A 370 -5.95 -7.54 -7.08
N ARG A 371 -5.54 -8.61 -6.39
CA ARG A 371 -6.10 -9.95 -6.56
C ARG A 371 -6.20 -10.68 -5.24
N LEU A 372 -7.02 -11.73 -5.21
CA LEU A 372 -7.03 -12.67 -4.09
C LEU A 372 -5.72 -13.45 -4.05
N PRO A 373 -5.16 -13.76 -2.86
CA PRO A 373 -4.05 -14.69 -2.76
C PRO A 373 -4.47 -16.07 -3.28
N TYR A 374 -3.54 -16.77 -3.94
CA TYR A 374 -3.81 -18.10 -4.45
C TYR A 374 -3.99 -19.09 -3.31
N GLY A 375 -4.96 -19.98 -3.46
CA GLY A 375 -5.39 -20.88 -2.40
C GLY A 375 -6.61 -21.69 -2.79
N LYS A 376 -6.77 -22.87 -2.20
CA LYS A 376 -7.82 -23.82 -2.56
C LYS A 376 -9.23 -23.26 -2.40
N LYS A 377 -9.43 -22.37 -1.42
CA LYS A 377 -10.72 -21.73 -1.11
C LYS A 377 -10.87 -20.34 -1.71
N SER A 378 -9.81 -19.79 -2.32
CA SER A 378 -9.79 -18.46 -2.94
C SER A 378 -9.61 -18.61 -4.45
N ASP A 379 -8.36 -18.55 -4.92
CA ASP A 379 -7.97 -18.64 -6.31
C ASP A 379 -7.07 -19.88 -6.49
N PRO A 380 -7.63 -21.05 -6.84
CA PRO A 380 -6.89 -22.30 -6.86
C PRO A 380 -5.94 -22.37 -8.07
N ILE A 381 -4.85 -23.12 -7.90
CA ILE A 381 -3.92 -23.46 -8.98
C ILE A 381 -4.01 -24.95 -9.30
N ASP A 382 -3.64 -25.35 -10.51
CA ASP A 382 -3.82 -26.74 -10.98
C ASP A 382 -2.61 -27.65 -10.69
N GLN A 383 -1.39 -27.09 -10.66
CA GLN A 383 -0.15 -27.89 -10.69
C GLN A 383 0.15 -28.64 -9.38
N PHE A 384 -0.17 -28.03 -8.23
CA PHE A 384 0.02 -28.62 -6.90
C PHE A 384 -0.83 -27.92 -5.84
N ALA A 385 -0.95 -28.54 -4.66
CA ALA A 385 -1.66 -27.92 -3.55
C ALA A 385 -0.85 -26.73 -3.02
N PHE A 386 -1.38 -25.52 -3.18
CA PHE A 386 -0.68 -24.29 -2.87
C PHE A 386 -1.57 -23.33 -2.07
N GLU A 387 -0.96 -22.69 -1.06
CA GLU A 387 -1.54 -21.58 -0.31
C GLU A 387 -0.49 -20.45 -0.26
N GLU A 388 -0.82 -19.31 -0.84
CA GLU A 388 0.04 -18.14 -0.91
C GLU A 388 0.02 -17.34 0.40
N PHE A 389 -1.17 -17.18 0.97
CA PHE A 389 -1.35 -16.45 2.22
C PHE A 389 -0.88 -17.30 3.41
N THR A 390 -0.06 -16.71 4.27
CA THR A 390 0.31 -17.32 5.56
C THR A 390 0.08 -16.32 6.70
N PRO A 391 -0.35 -16.77 7.88
CA PRO A 391 -0.53 -15.87 9.03
C PRO A 391 0.76 -15.12 9.43
N GLN A 392 1.92 -15.72 9.17
CA GLN A 392 3.23 -15.14 9.49
C GLN A 392 3.58 -13.94 8.59
N THR A 393 3.24 -14.00 7.28
CA THR A 393 3.42 -12.87 6.37
C THR A 393 2.26 -11.89 6.46
N GLY A 394 1.06 -12.39 6.75
CA GLY A 394 -0.16 -11.61 6.85
C GLY A 394 -0.42 -10.80 5.59
N VAL A 395 -0.90 -9.58 5.77
CA VAL A 395 -1.20 -8.65 4.65
C VAL A 395 0.04 -8.29 3.82
N SER A 396 1.26 -8.43 4.35
CA SER A 396 2.48 -8.05 3.62
C SER A 396 2.82 -8.97 2.45
N GLY A 397 2.32 -10.22 2.47
CA GLY A 397 2.54 -11.19 1.39
C GLY A 397 1.55 -11.07 0.23
N MET A 398 0.60 -10.13 0.28
CA MET A 398 -0.44 -9.95 -0.74
C MET A 398 -0.01 -8.96 -1.84
N LEU A 399 -0.71 -9.00 -2.98
CA LEU A 399 -0.45 -8.09 -4.09
C LEU A 399 -1.26 -6.79 -3.97
N TRP A 400 -0.56 -5.71 -3.69
CA TRP A 400 -1.14 -4.38 -3.49
C TRP A 400 -0.99 -3.47 -4.70
N GLY A 401 -2.07 -2.79 -5.05
CA GLY A 401 -2.16 -1.80 -6.12
C GLY A 401 -2.16 -0.37 -5.60
N ASN A 402 -1.63 0.52 -6.42
CA ASN A 402 -1.57 1.94 -6.10
C ASN A 402 -2.97 2.59 -6.16
N GLY A 403 -3.36 3.32 -5.12
CA GLY A 403 -4.62 4.06 -5.05
C GLY A 403 -4.86 5.06 -6.19
N VAL A 404 -3.81 5.46 -6.92
CA VAL A 404 -3.92 6.25 -8.16
C VAL A 404 -4.86 5.63 -9.19
N LEU A 405 -4.93 4.30 -9.25
CA LEU A 405 -5.83 3.59 -10.16
C LEU A 405 -7.30 3.90 -9.85
N LEU A 406 -7.66 4.00 -8.57
CA LEU A 406 -9.02 4.35 -8.14
C LEU A 406 -9.38 5.78 -8.56
N VAL A 407 -8.42 6.71 -8.52
CA VAL A 407 -8.63 8.06 -9.05
C VAL A 407 -8.82 8.02 -10.56
N GLY A 408 -8.06 7.20 -11.28
CA GLY A 408 -8.27 6.93 -12.70
C GLY A 408 -9.66 6.39 -13.01
N LEU A 409 -10.14 5.43 -12.22
CA LEU A 409 -11.51 4.89 -12.32
C LEU A 409 -12.57 5.97 -12.03
N ALA A 410 -12.40 6.75 -10.97
CA ALA A 410 -13.31 7.85 -10.62
C ALA A 410 -13.45 8.85 -11.78
N LEU A 411 -12.32 9.29 -12.34
CA LEU A 411 -12.30 10.25 -13.45
C LEU A 411 -12.88 9.64 -14.73
N GLY A 412 -12.48 8.42 -15.09
CA GLY A 412 -12.97 7.74 -16.28
C GLY A 412 -14.48 7.49 -16.23
N GLN A 413 -14.99 6.96 -15.11
CA GLN A 413 -16.41 6.69 -14.93
C GLN A 413 -17.24 7.98 -14.83
N ALA A 414 -16.73 9.02 -14.17
CA ALA A 414 -17.40 10.32 -14.14
C ALA A 414 -17.52 10.93 -15.55
N PHE A 415 -16.46 10.84 -16.36
CA PHE A 415 -16.51 11.26 -17.76
C PHE A 415 -17.51 10.43 -18.57
N SER A 416 -17.48 9.09 -18.49
CA SER A 416 -18.41 8.23 -19.23
C SER A 416 -19.87 8.49 -18.87
N ARG A 417 -20.17 8.80 -17.60
CA ARG A 417 -21.55 9.05 -17.13
C ARG A 417 -22.07 10.45 -17.46
N GLN A 418 -21.21 11.48 -17.45
CA GLN A 418 -21.65 12.89 -17.48
C GLN A 418 -21.16 13.67 -18.70
N GLY A 419 -20.12 13.18 -19.37
CA GLY A 419 -19.37 13.93 -20.36
C GLY A 419 -18.57 15.09 -19.76
N MET A 420 -17.66 15.66 -20.54
CA MET A 420 -16.70 16.67 -20.10
C MET A 420 -17.35 17.94 -19.49
N ALA A 421 -18.39 18.48 -20.15
CA ALA A 421 -18.95 19.79 -19.79
C ALA A 421 -19.73 19.82 -18.46
N LYS A 422 -20.15 18.65 -17.95
CA LYS A 422 -20.91 18.52 -16.69
C LYS A 422 -20.20 17.65 -15.66
N MET A 423 -18.96 17.25 -15.95
CA MET A 423 -18.21 16.30 -15.16
C MET A 423 -18.01 16.81 -13.73
N ARG A 424 -18.36 15.97 -12.75
CA ARG A 424 -18.08 16.17 -11.32
C ARG A 424 -17.21 15.04 -10.82
N ILE A 425 -15.97 15.34 -10.45
CA ILE A 425 -14.99 14.32 -10.06
C ILE A 425 -15.37 13.58 -8.78
N GLY A 426 -16.12 14.21 -7.86
CA GLY A 426 -16.62 13.58 -6.64
C GLY A 426 -17.88 12.70 -6.82
N SER A 427 -18.37 12.51 -8.05
CA SER A 427 -19.60 11.74 -8.31
C SER A 427 -19.43 10.22 -8.21
N VAL A 428 -18.20 9.74 -8.34
CA VAL A 428 -17.84 8.31 -8.24
C VAL A 428 -16.67 8.21 -7.27
N LEU A 429 -16.94 7.66 -6.09
CA LEU A 429 -15.93 7.50 -5.04
C LEU A 429 -15.86 6.08 -4.47
N SER A 430 -16.82 5.21 -4.81
CA SER A 430 -16.91 3.84 -4.29
C SER A 430 -16.76 2.86 -5.44
N PHE A 431 -15.94 1.83 -5.20
CA PHE A 431 -15.63 0.76 -6.14
C PHE A 431 -15.96 -0.56 -5.47
N ASP A 432 -16.87 -1.30 -6.08
CA ASP A 432 -17.37 -2.60 -5.64
C ASP A 432 -16.56 -3.74 -6.27
N GLU A 433 -16.92 -4.98 -5.88
CA GLU A 433 -16.30 -6.20 -6.38
C GLU A 433 -14.76 -6.18 -6.25
N MET A 434 -14.27 -5.58 -5.17
CA MET A 434 -12.85 -5.57 -4.84
C MET A 434 -12.46 -6.92 -4.22
N PRO A 435 -11.25 -7.44 -4.48
CA PRO A 435 -10.75 -8.64 -3.83
C PRO A 435 -10.86 -8.53 -2.31
N TYR A 436 -11.43 -9.55 -1.69
CA TYR A 436 -11.71 -9.58 -0.25
C TYR A 436 -11.41 -10.97 0.30
N HIS A 437 -10.39 -11.06 1.15
CA HIS A 437 -9.89 -12.33 1.67
C HIS A 437 -10.27 -12.52 3.14
N PHE A 438 -10.60 -13.76 3.49
CA PHE A 438 -10.83 -14.20 4.86
C PHE A 438 -9.83 -15.30 5.18
N TRP A 439 -9.32 -15.29 6.40
CA TRP A 439 -8.54 -16.39 6.92
C TRP A 439 -9.26 -17.02 8.11
N THR A 440 -9.14 -18.33 8.24
CA THR A 440 -9.70 -19.09 9.36
C THR A 440 -8.63 -19.28 10.40
N ASP A 441 -8.87 -18.81 11.62
CA ASP A 441 -7.93 -18.95 12.73
C ASP A 441 -7.87 -20.37 13.32
N GLN A 442 -7.13 -20.52 14.41
CA GLN A 442 -6.95 -21.81 15.09
C GLN A 442 -8.25 -22.31 15.77
N ASP A 443 -9.14 -21.39 16.12
CA ASP A 443 -10.42 -21.67 16.77
C ASP A 443 -11.55 -21.93 15.76
N GLY A 444 -11.28 -21.67 14.47
CA GLY A 444 -12.22 -21.88 13.36
C GLY A 444 -12.99 -20.63 12.94
N ASP A 445 -12.67 -19.48 13.54
CA ASP A 445 -13.34 -18.22 13.26
C ASP A 445 -12.80 -17.59 11.97
N GLN A 446 -13.72 -17.03 11.17
CA GLN A 446 -13.36 -16.34 9.93
C GLN A 446 -13.04 -14.88 10.22
N ILE A 447 -11.76 -14.54 10.08
CA ILE A 447 -11.27 -13.18 10.21
C ILE A 447 -11.18 -12.56 8.82
N ALA A 448 -12.02 -11.56 8.60
CA ALA A 448 -11.98 -10.73 7.40
C ALA A 448 -10.76 -9.80 7.40
N LEU A 449 -9.96 -9.87 6.34
CA LEU A 449 -8.86 -8.93 6.11
C LEU A 449 -9.36 -7.68 5.36
N PRO A 450 -8.80 -6.50 5.62
CA PRO A 450 -9.16 -5.29 4.90
C PRO A 450 -8.77 -5.38 3.41
N CYS A 451 -9.53 -4.71 2.55
CA CYS A 451 -9.22 -4.54 1.12
C CYS A 451 -8.06 -3.55 0.90
N THR A 452 -7.52 -2.94 1.96
CA THR A 452 -6.38 -2.02 1.96
C THR A 452 -5.27 -2.54 2.85
N ASP A 453 -4.01 -2.24 2.51
CA ASP A 453 -2.85 -2.73 3.27
C ASP A 453 -2.70 -2.07 4.65
N ARG A 454 -3.49 -1.02 4.90
CA ARG A 454 -3.74 -0.42 6.20
C ARG A 454 -5.23 -0.07 6.31
N LEU A 455 -5.90 -0.54 7.36
CA LEU A 455 -7.26 -0.12 7.67
C LEU A 455 -7.23 1.28 8.31
N LEU A 456 -7.94 2.24 7.72
CA LEU A 456 -8.04 3.59 8.27
C LEU A 456 -9.29 3.74 9.13
N SER A 457 -9.12 4.25 10.36
CA SER A 457 -10.26 4.72 11.16
C SER A 457 -10.82 6.02 10.59
N HIS A 458 -12.05 6.39 10.95
CA HIS A 458 -12.65 7.65 10.53
C HIS A 458 -11.78 8.86 10.91
N LYS A 459 -11.31 8.89 12.18
CA LYS A 459 -10.44 9.95 12.69
C LYS A 459 -9.13 10.05 11.90
N LEU A 460 -8.50 8.92 11.59
CA LEU A 460 -7.28 8.89 10.80
C LEU A 460 -7.54 9.36 9.36
N ALA A 461 -8.64 8.93 8.73
CA ALA A 461 -9.01 9.37 7.39
C ALA A 461 -9.26 10.89 7.31
N GLU A 462 -9.90 11.49 8.32
CA GLU A 462 -10.05 12.96 8.42
C GLU A 462 -8.70 13.66 8.59
N THR A 463 -7.81 13.08 9.38
CA THR A 463 -6.45 13.60 9.59
C THR A 463 -5.63 13.56 8.30
N VAL A 464 -5.67 12.43 7.58
CA VAL A 464 -5.05 12.24 6.26
C VAL A 464 -5.60 13.24 5.24
N ARG A 465 -6.91 13.51 5.27
CA ARG A 465 -7.50 14.56 4.43
C ARG A 465 -6.98 15.95 4.80
N GLY A 466 -6.86 16.25 6.10
CA GLY A 466 -6.28 17.51 6.60
C GLY A 466 -4.82 17.71 6.19
N TRP A 467 -4.10 16.62 5.92
CA TRP A 467 -2.74 16.66 5.38
C TRP A 467 -2.68 17.00 3.88
N GLY A 468 -3.82 16.99 3.18
CA GLY A 468 -3.91 17.17 1.73
C GLY A 468 -3.79 15.87 0.95
N TYR A 469 -3.86 14.70 1.61
CA TYR A 469 -3.84 13.39 0.95
C TYR A 469 -5.27 12.84 0.78
N MET A 470 -5.44 11.95 -0.20
CA MET A 470 -6.68 11.25 -0.50
C MET A 470 -6.68 9.88 0.20
N PRO A 471 -7.44 9.70 1.28
CA PRO A 471 -7.50 8.42 1.97
C PRO A 471 -8.25 7.38 1.12
N VAL A 472 -7.68 6.18 0.98
CA VAL A 472 -8.31 5.00 0.41
C VAL A 472 -8.85 4.16 1.56
N LEU A 473 -10.15 3.89 1.54
CA LEU A 473 -10.89 3.30 2.65
C LEU A 473 -11.41 1.91 2.27
N SER A 474 -11.03 0.89 3.04
CA SER A 474 -11.72 -0.40 3.04
C SER A 474 -12.98 -0.29 3.90
N LEU A 475 -14.15 -0.69 3.38
CA LEU A 475 -15.35 -0.84 4.21
C LEU A 475 -15.32 -2.20 4.90
N LYS A 476 -15.37 -2.19 6.25
CA LYS A 476 -15.31 -3.43 7.04
C LYS A 476 -16.50 -4.34 6.68
N GLY A 477 -16.22 -5.61 6.36
CA GLY A 477 -17.26 -6.58 6.01
C GLY A 477 -17.74 -6.53 4.57
N GLN A 478 -17.14 -5.70 3.70
CA GLN A 478 -17.62 -5.48 2.34
C GLN A 478 -16.48 -5.54 1.31
N THR A 479 -16.80 -6.04 0.12
CA THR A 479 -15.94 -6.04 -1.07
C THR A 479 -15.90 -4.65 -1.72
N VAL A 480 -15.75 -3.60 -0.93
CA VAL A 480 -15.84 -2.20 -1.38
C VAL A 480 -14.65 -1.40 -0.88
N VAL A 481 -14.01 -0.71 -1.83
CA VAL A 481 -13.01 0.31 -1.54
C VAL A 481 -13.57 1.68 -1.91
N ARG A 482 -13.34 2.68 -1.06
CA ARG A 482 -13.85 4.04 -1.23
C ARG A 482 -12.74 5.07 -1.13
N LEU A 483 -12.71 6.01 -2.08
CA LEU A 483 -11.93 7.24 -1.96
C LEU A 483 -12.63 8.20 -0.98
N GLY A 484 -11.89 8.73 -0.02
CA GLY A 484 -12.40 9.79 0.87
C GLY A 484 -12.78 11.06 0.10
N GLY A 485 -12.19 11.30 -1.06
CA GLY A 485 -12.52 12.40 -1.95
C GLY A 485 -11.45 12.53 -3.04
N VAL A 486 -11.71 13.38 -4.02
CA VAL A 486 -10.74 13.70 -5.09
C VAL A 486 -10.21 15.12 -4.84
N ASN A 487 -9.35 15.22 -3.83
CA ASN A 487 -8.79 16.47 -3.36
C ASN A 487 -7.32 16.59 -3.77
N SER A 488 -6.90 17.83 -3.99
CA SER A 488 -5.51 18.19 -4.21
C SER A 488 -4.75 18.35 -2.90
N LEU A 489 -3.42 18.38 -3.00
CA LEU A 489 -2.50 18.65 -1.91
C LEU A 489 -2.73 20.04 -1.29
N ALA A 490 -3.26 20.99 -2.05
CA ALA A 490 -3.66 22.31 -1.57
C ALA A 490 -4.93 22.30 -0.69
N GLY A 491 -5.58 21.15 -0.49
CA GLY A 491 -6.79 21.01 0.33
C GLY A 491 -8.09 21.41 -0.36
N VAL A 492 -8.04 21.71 -1.67
CA VAL A 492 -9.21 22.01 -2.51
C VAL A 492 -9.52 20.84 -3.46
N GLU A 493 -10.69 20.87 -4.12
CA GLU A 493 -11.02 19.90 -5.17
C GLU A 493 -9.92 19.87 -6.24
N LEU A 494 -9.56 18.67 -6.71
CA LEU A 494 -8.47 18.50 -7.67
C LEU A 494 -8.76 19.26 -8.98
N ALA A 495 -7.86 20.15 -9.37
CA ALA A 495 -8.00 20.94 -10.58
C ALA A 495 -7.66 20.12 -11.83
N GLY A 496 -8.31 20.43 -12.94
CA GLY A 496 -8.07 19.76 -14.23
C GLY A 496 -8.86 20.40 -15.36
N CYS A 497 -9.03 19.66 -16.45
CA CYS A 497 -9.73 20.15 -17.64
C CYS A 497 -11.27 20.20 -17.50
N TRP A 498 -11.81 19.87 -16.32
CA TRP A 498 -13.23 19.96 -15.99
C TRP A 498 -13.63 21.32 -15.42
N PRO A 499 -14.92 21.69 -15.51
CA PRO A 499 -15.42 22.87 -14.84
C PRO A 499 -15.23 22.75 -13.32
N GLU A 500 -14.78 23.83 -12.68
CA GLU A 500 -14.68 23.88 -11.21
C GLU A 500 -16.08 23.71 -10.59
N SER A 501 -16.21 22.84 -9.59
CA SER A 501 -17.45 22.71 -8.83
C SER A 501 -17.74 24.03 -8.12
N THR A 502 -18.85 24.69 -8.44
CA THR A 502 -19.29 25.95 -7.77
C THR A 502 -19.80 25.73 -6.34
N THR A 503 -19.40 24.65 -5.67
CA THR A 503 -19.60 24.49 -4.24
C THR A 503 -18.59 25.38 -3.50
N VAL A 504 -19.03 26.58 -3.14
CA VAL A 504 -18.34 27.46 -2.20
C VAL A 504 -18.12 26.67 -0.91
N ALA A 505 -16.92 26.13 -0.70
CA ALA A 505 -16.48 25.73 0.62
C ALA A 505 -16.28 27.03 1.39
N GLU A 506 -17.12 27.29 2.40
CA GLU A 506 -16.82 28.33 3.38
C GLU A 506 -15.43 28.02 3.97
N PRO A 507 -14.52 29.00 3.99
CA PRO A 507 -13.22 28.80 4.62
C PRO A 507 -13.46 28.45 6.09
N ILE A 508 -12.89 27.34 6.53
CA ILE A 508 -12.88 26.93 7.94
C ILE A 508 -12.17 28.04 8.70
N GLN A 509 -12.94 28.90 9.36
CA GLN A 509 -12.39 29.87 10.30
C GLN A 509 -11.96 29.12 11.57
N PRO A 510 -10.80 29.44 12.14
CA PRO A 510 -10.39 28.86 13.42
C PRO A 510 -11.35 29.35 14.51
N THR A 511 -12.17 28.44 15.03
CA THR A 511 -13.07 28.74 16.15
C THR A 511 -12.25 29.02 17.40
N ALA A 512 -12.20 30.30 17.78
CA ALA A 512 -11.77 30.73 19.11
C ALA A 512 -12.77 30.19 20.16
N ALA A 513 -12.23 29.58 21.21
CA ALA A 513 -12.99 29.03 22.33
C ALA A 513 -13.85 30.13 23.00
N SER A 514 -15.17 29.96 22.98
CA SER A 514 -16.08 30.71 23.83
C SER A 514 -16.57 29.81 24.96
N ARG A 515 -16.16 30.20 26.16
CA ARG A 515 -16.41 29.58 27.46
C ARG A 515 -17.88 29.82 27.86
N ALA A 516 -18.68 28.77 27.90
CA ALA A 516 -20.05 28.83 28.39
C ALA A 516 -20.07 28.76 29.93
N THR A 517 -20.51 29.84 30.58
CA THR A 517 -20.94 29.84 31.98
C THR A 517 -22.45 29.69 32.07
N SER A 518 -22.89 28.67 32.79
CA SER A 518 -24.27 28.37 33.13
C SER A 518 -24.85 29.37 34.14
N SER A 519 -26.08 29.83 33.93
CA SER A 519 -26.96 30.25 35.04
C SER A 519 -28.41 29.87 34.75
N SER A 520 -29.14 29.60 35.83
CA SER A 520 -30.25 28.67 35.95
C SER A 520 -31.62 29.36 36.10
N LYS A 521 -32.66 28.62 35.63
CA LYS A 521 -34.07 28.56 36.13
C LYS A 521 -34.99 29.79 35.98
N PRO A 522 -36.34 29.66 36.15
CA PRO A 522 -37.16 28.45 36.36
C PRO A 522 -38.39 28.32 35.43
N VAL A 523 -39.09 27.20 35.62
CA VAL A 523 -40.35 26.74 35.03
C VAL A 523 -41.54 27.17 35.91
N ASP A 524 -42.67 27.54 35.31
CA ASP A 524 -44.02 27.63 35.91
C ASP A 524 -45.02 27.34 34.75
N ASP A 525 -45.60 26.15 34.62
CA ASP A 525 -46.82 25.62 35.26
C ASP A 525 -48.11 26.36 34.82
N LEU A 526 -49.01 25.66 34.12
CA LEU A 526 -50.45 25.54 34.42
C LEU A 526 -51.27 24.91 33.27
N ARG A 527 -52.32 24.22 33.71
CA ARG A 527 -53.16 23.25 33.01
C ARG A 527 -54.46 23.86 32.45
N HIS A 528 -55.05 23.10 31.54
CA HIS A 528 -56.48 22.73 31.42
C HIS A 528 -57.49 23.63 30.69
N ASP A 529 -58.48 22.89 30.16
CA ASP A 529 -59.79 23.23 29.61
C ASP A 529 -59.84 23.82 28.20
N SER A 530 -60.80 23.51 27.32
CA SER A 530 -61.82 22.46 27.18
C SER A 530 -62.55 22.76 25.84
N ASP A 531 -63.25 21.77 25.26
CA ASP A 531 -64.41 21.92 24.35
C ASP A 531 -64.15 22.58 22.96
N ASP A 532 -64.84 22.32 21.86
CA ASP A 532 -65.92 21.43 21.43
C ASP A 532 -65.98 21.57 19.88
N ASP A 533 -66.60 20.58 19.23
CA ASP A 533 -67.38 20.66 17.97
C ASP A 533 -66.79 21.28 16.69
N ASP A 534 -66.68 20.46 15.63
CA ASP A 534 -67.58 20.48 14.46
C ASP A 534 -66.94 19.78 13.25
N ASP A 535 -67.46 18.60 12.93
CA ASP A 535 -67.52 18.01 11.58
C ASP A 535 -68.99 18.09 11.17
N PRO A 536 -69.41 18.44 9.92
CA PRO A 536 -69.57 17.37 8.92
C PRO A 536 -69.61 17.78 7.41
N TYR A 537 -69.73 16.75 6.56
CA TYR A 537 -70.08 16.67 5.11
C TYR A 537 -68.90 16.70 4.11
N GLY A 538 -68.70 15.74 3.19
CA GLY A 538 -69.43 14.51 2.81
C GLY A 538 -68.54 13.68 1.85
N ALA A 539 -68.54 12.34 1.98
CA ALA A 539 -69.22 11.37 1.09
C ALA A 539 -69.01 11.62 -0.42
N SER A 540 -68.65 10.67 -1.28
CA SER A 540 -68.48 9.21 -1.25
C SER A 540 -68.23 8.78 -2.70
N SER A 541 -67.51 7.68 -2.96
CA SER A 541 -68.03 6.55 -3.77
C SER A 541 -66.93 5.63 -4.32
N PHE A 542 -66.89 4.42 -3.75
CA PHE A 542 -66.90 3.08 -4.37
C PHE A 542 -66.01 2.75 -5.60
N GLY A 543 -65.37 1.59 -5.65
CA GLY A 543 -65.54 0.42 -4.79
C GLY A 543 -64.59 -0.75 -5.11
N GLU A 544 -64.57 -1.66 -4.14
CA GLU A 544 -64.04 -3.03 -4.15
C GLU A 544 -64.64 -3.92 -5.24
N SER A 545 -63.89 -4.98 -5.59
CA SER A 545 -64.38 -6.35 -5.40
C SER A 545 -63.23 -7.36 -5.47
N ASP A 546 -63.28 -8.27 -4.49
CA ASP A 546 -62.37 -9.35 -4.10
C ASP A 546 -62.34 -10.61 -4.99
N ASP A 547 -61.57 -11.58 -4.47
CA ASP A 547 -61.69 -13.06 -4.56
C ASP A 547 -60.85 -13.75 -5.66
N ASP A 548 -60.16 -14.88 -5.44
CA ASP A 548 -59.74 -15.69 -4.28
C ASP A 548 -58.80 -16.81 -4.81
N ASP A 549 -58.16 -17.55 -3.88
CA ASP A 549 -57.70 -18.96 -3.95
C ASP A 549 -56.41 -19.38 -4.69
N SER A 550 -55.38 -19.77 -3.92
CA SER A 550 -54.95 -21.19 -3.71
C SER A 550 -53.44 -21.37 -3.39
N ASP A 551 -53.14 -21.70 -2.13
CA ASP A 551 -51.95 -22.46 -1.68
C ASP A 551 -52.13 -23.98 -1.98
N PRO A 552 -51.18 -24.94 -1.80
CA PRO A 552 -50.11 -24.96 -0.77
C PRO A 552 -48.78 -25.65 -1.16
N PHE A 553 -47.73 -25.52 -0.32
CA PHE A 553 -46.94 -26.66 0.20
C PHE A 553 -46.11 -26.24 1.43
N SER A 554 -46.39 -26.89 2.56
CA SER A 554 -45.64 -26.81 3.81
C SER A 554 -44.41 -27.72 3.81
N PHE A 555 -43.35 -27.36 4.52
CA PHE A 555 -42.78 -28.28 5.52
C PHE A 555 -42.09 -27.51 6.66
N SER A 556 -42.05 -28.19 7.79
CA SER A 556 -42.05 -27.73 9.17
C SER A 556 -40.74 -27.20 9.74
N SER A 557 -40.92 -26.31 10.71
CA SER A 557 -40.07 -25.91 11.82
C SER A 557 -39.52 -27.07 12.67
N ASP A 558 -38.34 -26.85 13.26
CA ASP A 558 -38.03 -27.31 14.61
C ASP A 558 -37.26 -26.19 15.35
N GLU A 559 -37.70 -25.92 16.58
CA GLU A 559 -37.27 -24.82 17.44
C GLU A 559 -36.08 -25.20 18.32
N GLY A 560 -35.34 -24.19 18.76
CA GLY A 560 -34.36 -24.30 19.83
C GLY A 560 -34.01 -22.93 20.39
N SER A 561 -34.73 -22.56 21.45
CA SER A 561 -34.57 -21.41 22.35
C SER A 561 -33.17 -21.41 23.02
N ASP A 562 -32.58 -20.40 23.67
CA ASP A 562 -33.02 -19.28 24.50
C ASP A 562 -31.85 -18.27 24.64
N ASP A 563 -32.15 -17.16 25.30
CA ASP A 563 -31.29 -16.30 26.14
C ASP A 563 -30.79 -14.94 25.60
N ASP A 564 -31.58 -13.93 25.99
CA ASP A 564 -31.17 -12.56 26.27
C ASP A 564 -30.05 -12.49 27.33
N SER A 565 -29.00 -11.71 27.07
CA SER A 565 -28.34 -10.95 28.13
C SER A 565 -27.66 -9.68 27.59
N SER A 566 -27.99 -8.57 28.25
CA SER A 566 -27.39 -7.26 28.11
C SER A 566 -26.25 -7.05 29.12
N SER A 567 -25.07 -6.63 28.67
CA SER A 567 -24.07 -5.85 29.43
C SER A 567 -22.91 -5.55 28.47
N ASP A 568 -22.67 -4.30 28.07
CA ASP A 568 -21.89 -3.26 28.76
C ASP A 568 -20.36 -3.47 28.67
N SER A 569 -19.66 -2.34 28.51
CA SER A 569 -18.21 -2.12 28.38
C SER A 569 -17.58 -2.60 27.06
N GLY A 570 -16.78 -1.82 26.34
CA GLY A 570 -15.76 -0.89 26.82
C GLY A 570 -14.40 -1.54 26.56
N ASP A 571 -13.52 -0.80 25.87
CA ASP A 571 -12.10 -1.14 25.62
C ASP A 571 -11.79 -2.18 24.51
N LEU A 572 -11.75 -1.71 23.26
CA LEU A 572 -11.08 -2.41 22.14
C LEU A 572 -9.95 -1.59 21.47
N ASP A 573 -9.55 -0.46 22.07
CA ASP A 573 -8.44 0.37 21.59
C ASP A 573 -7.06 -0.07 22.16
N SER A 574 -7.01 -1.06 23.05
CA SER A 574 -5.78 -1.49 23.73
C SER A 574 -4.97 -2.59 23.02
N LEU A 575 -5.52 -3.26 21.99
CA LEU A 575 -4.85 -4.39 21.33
C LEU A 575 -4.01 -4.02 20.09
N LEU A 576 -4.03 -2.77 19.65
CA LEU A 576 -3.21 -2.28 18.53
C LEU A 576 -1.97 -1.49 18.96
N SER A 577 -1.67 -1.44 20.27
CA SER A 577 -0.62 -0.57 20.82
C SER A 577 0.48 -1.28 21.63
N SER A 578 0.52 -2.60 21.72
CA SER A 578 1.57 -3.31 22.46
C SER A 578 2.23 -4.42 21.63
N SER A 579 3.32 -4.08 20.95
CA SER A 579 4.35 -5.04 20.54
C SER A 579 5.68 -4.29 20.39
N GLY A 580 6.19 -3.84 21.53
CA GLY A 580 7.56 -3.40 21.72
C GLY A 580 8.05 -3.96 23.04
N ASP A 581 9.14 -4.72 22.97
CA ASP A 581 9.88 -5.40 24.04
C ASP A 581 9.23 -6.61 24.72
N SER A 582 9.78 -7.78 24.38
CA SER A 582 10.03 -8.85 25.34
C SER A 582 11.32 -9.58 24.94
N ASP A 583 12.35 -9.37 25.74
CA ASP A 583 13.60 -10.14 25.75
C ASP A 583 13.32 -11.62 26.01
N ASP A 584 13.96 -12.48 25.21
CA ASP A 584 14.00 -13.93 25.38
C ASP A 584 15.03 -14.32 26.46
N ASP A 585 14.59 -15.06 27.48
CA ASP A 585 15.47 -15.98 28.23
C ASP A 585 14.73 -17.26 28.64
N SER A 586 15.19 -18.39 28.09
CA SER A 586 15.28 -19.73 28.70
C SER A 586 15.76 -20.71 27.60
N GLY A 587 16.67 -21.67 27.77
CA GLY A 587 17.39 -22.20 28.92
C GLY A 587 17.58 -23.72 28.73
N ALA A 588 18.76 -24.23 29.10
CA ALA A 588 19.23 -25.64 29.19
C ALA A 588 19.97 -26.20 27.94
N ASP A 589 21.18 -26.79 28.04
CA ASP A 589 21.54 -27.88 28.96
C ASP A 589 22.97 -27.82 29.59
N ASP A 590 23.02 -28.25 30.85
CA ASP A 590 23.99 -29.09 31.56
C ASP A 590 25.47 -29.15 31.14
N LEU A 591 26.36 -28.62 31.99
CA LEU A 591 27.64 -29.25 32.33
C LEU A 591 28.06 -28.94 33.79
N ASP A 592 28.06 -30.00 34.60
CA ASP A 592 28.91 -30.34 35.75
C ASP A 592 29.19 -29.30 36.87
N LEU A 593 28.48 -29.52 37.97
CA LEU A 593 28.81 -29.18 39.35
C LEU A 593 30.08 -29.92 39.83
N ASP A 594 31.16 -29.19 40.09
CA ASP A 594 32.09 -29.44 41.22
C ASP A 594 33.23 -28.41 41.21
N SER A 595 32.93 -27.16 41.58
CA SER A 595 33.95 -26.15 41.89
C SER A 595 33.28 -24.89 42.45
N LEU A 596 33.59 -24.55 43.71
CA LEU A 596 33.35 -23.27 44.39
C LEU A 596 32.19 -23.20 45.40
N LEU A 597 32.10 -24.20 46.27
CA LEU A 597 31.85 -23.95 47.70
C LEU A 597 33.17 -24.18 48.46
N GLY A 598 33.70 -23.12 49.05
CA GLY A 598 34.76 -23.23 50.05
C GLY A 598 35.81 -22.15 49.93
N SER A 599 35.62 -21.05 50.66
CA SER A 599 36.62 -20.44 51.56
C SER A 599 36.40 -18.92 51.71
N LEU A 600 35.51 -18.54 52.63
CA LEU A 600 35.63 -17.26 53.32
C LEU A 600 35.29 -17.48 54.79
N SER A 601 36.33 -17.53 55.61
CA SER A 601 36.26 -17.15 57.03
C SER A 601 37.66 -16.73 57.50
N SER A 602 37.68 -15.64 58.25
CA SER A 602 38.75 -14.94 58.98
C SER A 602 39.26 -13.69 58.28
N ASP A 603 39.27 -12.49 58.88
CA ASP A 603 38.80 -12.02 60.18
C ASP A 603 38.81 -10.47 60.15
N ASP A 604 37.98 -9.91 61.03
CA ASP A 604 38.12 -8.65 61.78
C ASP A 604 37.92 -7.24 61.18
N ASP A 605 36.96 -6.57 61.85
CA ASP A 605 36.93 -5.19 62.36
C ASP A 605 36.96 -4.03 61.35
N SER A 606 36.07 -3.02 61.39
CA SER A 606 35.33 -2.46 62.54
C SER A 606 34.38 -1.34 62.09
N ALA A 607 33.31 -1.13 62.88
CA ALA A 607 32.55 0.12 63.13
C ALA A 607 31.77 0.75 61.94
N ASP A 608 30.56 1.29 62.05
CA ASP A 608 29.75 1.72 63.19
C ASP A 608 28.26 1.78 62.75
N SER A 609 27.39 1.59 63.73
CA SER A 609 25.93 1.72 63.78
C SER A 609 25.35 2.93 63.03
N GLY A 610 24.14 2.94 62.48
CA GLY A 610 22.85 2.40 62.95
C GLY A 610 21.88 3.59 63.00
N GLY A 611 20.81 3.59 62.19
CA GLY A 611 19.41 3.66 62.64
C GLY A 611 18.98 5.06 63.11
N GLU A 612 17.75 5.53 63.04
CA GLU A 612 16.46 5.12 62.48
C GLU A 612 15.53 6.34 62.76
N ASP A 613 14.31 6.30 62.24
CA ASP A 613 13.13 7.01 62.72
C ASP A 613 12.83 8.47 62.31
N ALA A 614 11.59 8.60 61.84
CA ALA A 614 10.81 9.75 61.37
C ALA A 614 10.19 10.55 62.56
N PRO A 615 9.11 11.33 62.41
CA PRO A 615 8.58 12.17 61.32
C PRO A 615 8.30 13.63 61.81
N ASP A 616 7.54 14.39 61.00
CA ASP A 616 6.49 15.34 61.41
C ASP A 616 6.73 16.87 61.48
N LEU A 617 5.86 17.57 60.71
CA LEU A 617 5.14 18.84 60.96
C LEU A 617 5.68 20.20 60.40
N ASP A 618 4.86 20.71 59.47
CA ASP A 618 4.22 22.04 59.40
C ASP A 618 4.99 23.38 59.29
N SER A 619 4.25 24.33 58.69
CA SER A 619 4.39 25.80 58.61
C SER A 619 5.19 26.30 57.40
N ASP A 620 4.56 26.88 56.37
CA ASP A 620 3.82 28.16 56.28
C ASP A 620 4.67 29.19 55.48
N ASP A 621 3.97 30.10 54.82
CA ASP A 621 4.38 31.42 54.32
C ASP A 621 4.88 31.58 52.85
N ASP A 622 3.93 32.07 52.05
CA ASP A 622 3.92 33.38 51.38
C ASP A 622 4.76 33.69 50.11
N ASP A 623 3.96 34.08 49.10
CA ASP A 623 4.04 35.30 48.29
C ASP A 623 5.18 35.55 47.29
N SER A 624 4.77 35.47 46.03
CA SER A 624 4.79 36.53 44.98
C SER A 624 6.03 37.40 44.74
N ASP A 625 6.21 37.63 43.43
CA ASP A 625 6.71 38.83 42.77
C ASP A 625 8.19 38.93 42.40
N GLY A 626 8.39 39.23 41.11
CA GLY A 626 9.49 40.09 40.66
C GLY A 626 10.57 39.40 39.85
N MET A 627 10.34 39.25 38.55
CA MET A 627 11.35 38.83 37.59
C MET A 627 12.47 39.88 37.48
N ASP A 628 13.72 39.40 37.57
CA ASP A 628 14.95 40.19 37.63
C ASP A 628 15.27 40.89 36.28
N PRO A 629 15.46 42.22 36.26
CA PRO A 629 15.86 42.96 35.06
C PRO A 629 17.28 42.64 34.54
N GLU A 630 18.10 41.84 35.24
CA GLU A 630 19.37 41.34 34.69
C GLU A 630 19.21 40.23 33.65
N LEU A 631 18.11 39.47 33.64
CA LEU A 631 17.90 38.42 32.63
C LEU A 631 17.47 38.96 31.26
N ALA A 632 16.86 40.16 31.24
CA ALA A 632 16.44 40.82 30.00
C ALA A 632 17.61 41.44 29.21
N ALA A 633 18.75 41.69 29.87
CA ALA A 633 19.95 42.24 29.23
C ALA A 633 20.84 41.16 28.58
N LEU A 634 20.66 39.88 28.95
CA LEU A 634 21.48 38.75 28.44
C LEU A 634 20.91 38.06 27.20
N LEU A 635 19.72 38.45 26.73
CA LEU A 635 19.07 37.95 25.51
C LEU A 635 19.16 38.91 24.31
N ALA A 636 19.83 40.05 24.46
CA ALA A 636 20.03 41.02 23.39
C ALA A 636 21.35 40.84 22.62
N ASP A 637 22.15 39.82 22.95
CA ASP A 637 23.47 39.58 22.33
C ASP A 637 23.72 38.09 21.98
N LEU A 638 22.66 37.35 21.64
CA LEU A 638 22.71 35.99 21.09
C LEU A 638 21.98 35.89 19.75
#